data_AF-A0A924VX15-F1
#
_entry.id   AF-A0A924VX15-F1
#
_cell.length_a   1.000
_cell.length_b   1.000
_cell.length_c   1.000
_cell.angle_alpha   90.00
_cell.angle_beta   90.00
_cell.angle_gamma   90.00
#
_symmetry.space_group_name_H-M   'P 1'
#
loop_
_entity.id
_entity.type
_entity.pdbx_description
1 polymer ?
#
loop_
_entity_poly.entity_id
_entity_poly.type
_entity_poly.pdbx_seq_one_letter_code
_entity_poly.pdbx_strand_id
1 'polypeptide(L)'
;MATIDFDNVNVYGDSSLKINNLIEKKKLETQIEKLKAKIANLDDHKDVKKVKTILPAHVGLYCPVCKINVSDKYATKHFKTLKHISNLKGKWDFVKSKYTDTIISNRNSRFEQLKQSKYEAKAKVKNVRNDVEFVKITLSYTVSLYMGGTDLGSTKRTSSDYVKLFLKDRSKRKIEVAQGIEKAVALFKNRILKAIESNADLDSWDAETIEKISSKELNEHAKNPTIIKMKRSLPIDYRFIEGINLNVPTQDGMCVDEYLLKTYKRKIPSLTVAKINDIISMTLCENINGFVTGRSIQEVQVFCSFYKISHYAIDVRHKLLHKSIVNSRNYPALIYYMIDEHMYPVTHQATRDHITNVHSANKTVNSLLKQEYDPTKTIERFDLPFFEDVPMDKLDTYKDCNIFYHNGNLHDMLIDLFKTTNIHYKSKHKGDIISCIHFENNVRLYSNANHKIGNTDWKDAKVLCDLAKISFKNQSIPAISYEIFESFHTKGTKRFLRSHTSKAIKDTILASQNSCCKICKVKLISFEIDHVKSLASGGDNDIKNLQALCKSCHNHKSNKEASERLFNMDNIISSYNATTQDIFTKSKNGFIHNFKGIKDVQKRVNNKESEVFGIDINKCRKNIAKYSQYDYCVFSVLDDITEFTDKHKDIPIGYYYIVSDNLFPLKGNGWYSYPLIRYCLEQNIICQQSIKYYLAPSLSLQSDYFNKFIDYVYSLDTPHYKIMINGFLGMFGNKITKTTEIYLTRSINEASYHYFNNNNVFIVPNSNNDETFFEIVHKKETYQEDSYVPIFNQILDIELMELHKVACLLKRNNGVLIYTNTDNVIAEFANELKAKIPSFFNNNRLESGVWDLDNTSTMYSNQNVVQAKKEMENEFWDDGKKVAKYKVESTLKDKNGRTENKDETVLNYAHPTYKVIQDVETNDVSGLVKQLVGMDSSFQIDGRAGVGKTFLINAIRKELDRKQMSYICLAPTHKAKALMGRNAETIHSFFSKFSPKSYTRMNKYNYIIIDEKSMIKELFFRLFLSVKQNTSCKFILAGDWAQLPPVQDRSSDFDYSNSSAIHRLCDGNLMQLSKCRRADDELFNICKSVNSVKASDFGSTIHPRGVCYHNSQRIKMNEFWMKKKRLTKYITISKLAINQNSQDMFIFRGLPVMAHVTNKEYKVNNCDEFTVKHFNKETITVLRKNDSSSQLIVKHADFAKLFYPAYYITLHKSQGSTFDKPYTILEWNVLDEKLKYIALSRSTKKELINILQ
;
A
#
# COMPACT_ATOMS: atom_id res chain seq x y z
N MET A 1 -40.48 0.42 -66.94
CA MET A 1 -40.61 1.77 -66.35
C MET A 1 -40.85 1.60 -64.85
N ALA A 2 -39.87 1.61 -63.95
CA ALA A 2 -38.40 1.52 -64.02
C ALA A 2 -37.97 0.92 -62.64
N THR A 3 -37.42 -0.30 -62.47
CA THR A 3 -36.03 -0.77 -62.74
C THR A 3 -34.98 0.34 -62.50
N ILE A 4 -33.99 0.25 -61.60
CA ILE A 4 -32.86 -0.71 -61.50
C ILE A 4 -32.17 -0.58 -60.10
N ASP A 5 -31.54 -1.68 -59.68
CA ASP A 5 -30.55 -1.97 -58.61
C ASP A 5 -30.00 -0.91 -57.65
N PHE A 6 -29.94 -1.35 -56.39
CA PHE A 6 -29.03 -0.91 -55.34
C PHE A 6 -27.78 -1.82 -55.36
N ASP A 7 -26.63 -1.25 -55.73
CA ASP A 7 -25.36 -1.71 -55.16
C ASP A 7 -24.35 -0.56 -55.03
N ASN A 8 -23.64 -0.59 -53.92
CA ASN A 8 -22.98 0.53 -53.25
C ASN A 8 -21.82 1.14 -54.04
N VAL A 9 -21.89 2.46 -54.26
CA VAL A 9 -20.75 3.32 -54.61
C VAL A 9 -20.71 4.53 -53.67
N ASN A 10 -19.64 4.62 -52.88
CA ASN A 10 -18.99 5.89 -52.55
C ASN A 10 -17.48 5.63 -52.47
N VAL A 11 -16.86 5.59 -53.64
CA VAL A 11 -15.41 5.58 -53.85
C VAL A 11 -15.06 6.78 -54.72
N TYR A 12 -14.58 7.86 -54.11
CA TYR A 12 -13.76 8.94 -54.70
C TYR A 12 -13.17 9.71 -53.50
N GLY A 13 -11.88 10.02 -53.37
CA GLY A 13 -10.73 9.89 -54.24
C GLY A 13 -9.77 11.03 -53.85
N ASP A 14 -8.63 10.73 -53.20
CA ASP A 14 -7.58 11.72 -52.98
C ASP A 14 -6.42 11.47 -53.97
N SER A 15 -6.65 11.90 -55.20
CA SER A 15 -5.69 11.90 -56.30
C SER A 15 -4.66 13.04 -56.20
N SER A 16 -4.73 13.91 -55.18
CA SER A 16 -3.78 15.01 -54.97
C SER A 16 -2.45 14.55 -54.34
N LEU A 17 -2.50 13.53 -53.48
CA LEU A 17 -1.32 13.01 -52.78
C LEU A 17 -0.37 12.19 -53.68
N LYS A 18 -0.87 11.57 -54.75
CA LYS A 18 -0.02 10.81 -55.68
C LYS A 18 0.73 11.70 -56.67
N ILE A 19 0.15 12.83 -57.09
CA ILE A 19 0.78 13.76 -58.04
C ILE A 19 1.85 14.62 -57.35
N ASN A 20 1.60 15.10 -56.12
CA ASN A 20 2.60 15.85 -55.36
C ASN A 20 3.83 15.01 -55.01
N ASN A 21 3.64 13.73 -54.66
CA ASN A 21 4.74 12.80 -54.42
C ASN A 21 5.56 12.50 -55.70
N LEU A 22 4.95 12.51 -56.88
CA LEU A 22 5.65 12.35 -58.17
C LEU A 22 6.41 13.62 -58.60
N ILE A 23 5.88 14.80 -58.32
CA ILE A 23 6.54 16.09 -58.57
C ILE A 23 7.73 16.28 -57.62
N GLU A 24 7.59 15.93 -56.34
CA GLU A 24 8.70 15.95 -55.38
C GLU A 24 9.79 14.95 -55.75
N LYS A 25 9.41 13.74 -56.18
CA LYS A 25 10.36 12.73 -56.67
C LYS A 25 11.14 13.23 -57.89
N LYS A 26 10.48 13.84 -58.88
CA LYS A 26 11.15 14.44 -60.05
C LYS A 26 12.05 15.63 -59.68
N LYS A 27 11.64 16.47 -58.72
CA LYS A 27 12.46 17.59 -58.22
C LYS A 27 13.72 17.08 -57.50
N LEU A 28 13.59 16.02 -56.70
CA LEU A 28 14.71 15.39 -56.01
C LEU A 28 15.66 14.71 -57.00
N GLU A 29 15.13 14.00 -58.00
CA GLU A 29 15.91 13.38 -59.07
C GLU A 29 16.66 14.44 -59.90
N THR A 30 16.03 15.58 -60.19
CA THR A 30 16.66 16.73 -60.88
C THR A 30 17.74 17.40 -60.03
N GLN A 31 17.55 17.48 -58.70
CA GLN A 31 18.58 18.01 -57.78
C GLN A 31 19.77 17.05 -57.65
N ILE A 32 19.51 15.73 -57.62
CA ILE A 32 20.54 14.71 -57.58
C ILE A 32 21.35 14.69 -58.88
N GLU A 33 20.71 14.83 -60.05
CA GLU A 33 21.41 14.95 -61.34
C GLU A 33 22.23 16.25 -61.45
N LYS A 34 21.72 17.39 -60.95
CA LYS A 34 22.51 18.63 -60.87
C LYS A 34 23.71 18.52 -59.92
N LEU A 35 23.59 17.74 -58.84
CA LEU A 35 24.69 17.45 -57.91
C LEU A 35 25.71 16.51 -58.54
N LYS A 36 25.28 15.47 -59.26
CA LYS A 36 26.16 14.58 -60.02
C LYS A 36 26.94 15.34 -61.11
N ALA A 37 26.27 16.23 -61.85
CA ALA A 37 26.91 17.08 -62.85
C ALA A 37 27.93 18.07 -62.25
N LYS A 38 27.66 18.60 -61.05
CA LYS A 38 28.62 19.45 -60.31
C LYS A 38 29.81 18.68 -59.75
N ILE A 39 29.63 17.40 -59.42
CA ILE A 39 30.69 16.52 -58.94
C ILE A 39 31.54 16.00 -60.10
N ALA A 40 30.95 15.80 -61.28
CA ALA A 40 31.63 15.31 -62.48
C ALA A 40 32.63 16.30 -63.09
N ASN A 41 32.52 17.60 -62.80
CA ASN A 41 33.42 18.66 -63.31
C ASN A 41 34.54 19.06 -62.34
N LEU A 42 34.81 18.25 -61.31
CA LEU A 42 35.89 18.52 -60.34
C LEU A 42 37.15 17.75 -60.76
N ASP A 43 38.19 18.49 -61.16
CA ASP A 43 39.45 17.93 -61.64
C ASP A 43 40.33 17.41 -60.48
N ASP A 44 40.93 16.25 -60.69
CA ASP A 44 41.23 15.24 -59.64
C ASP A 44 42.36 15.61 -58.66
N HIS A 45 42.95 16.80 -58.79
CA HIS A 45 44.19 17.14 -58.09
C HIS A 45 44.29 18.50 -57.38
N LYS A 46 43.27 19.38 -57.37
CA LYS A 46 43.43 20.70 -56.71
C LYS A 46 42.36 21.27 -55.77
N ASP A 47 41.20 20.65 -55.52
CA ASP A 47 40.13 21.39 -54.80
C ASP A 47 39.40 20.64 -53.66
N VAL A 48 40.15 20.04 -52.72
CA VAL A 48 39.57 19.46 -51.48
C VAL A 48 38.92 20.53 -50.57
N LYS A 49 39.28 21.81 -50.71
CA LYS A 49 38.69 22.92 -49.93
C LYS A 49 37.32 23.39 -50.44
N LYS A 50 36.94 23.15 -51.70
CA LYS A 50 35.64 23.61 -52.25
C LYS A 50 34.46 22.67 -51.95
N VAL A 51 34.72 21.41 -51.57
CA VAL A 51 33.69 20.42 -51.23
C VAL A 51 32.93 20.79 -49.94
N LYS A 52 33.57 21.50 -49.00
CA LYS A 52 32.94 21.98 -47.75
C LYS A 52 31.88 23.07 -47.94
N THR A 53 31.87 23.74 -49.09
CA THR A 53 31.00 24.91 -49.36
C THR A 53 29.74 24.59 -50.18
N ILE A 54 29.56 23.35 -50.67
CA ILE A 54 28.44 22.99 -51.56
C ILE A 54 27.31 22.24 -50.81
N LEU A 55 27.51 21.87 -49.55
CA LEU A 55 26.48 21.25 -48.69
C LEU A 55 25.97 22.26 -47.65
N PRO A 56 24.68 22.69 -47.69
CA PRO A 56 24.10 23.50 -46.63
C PRO A 56 24.07 22.69 -45.33
N ALA A 57 24.47 23.33 -44.23
CA ALA A 57 24.68 22.69 -42.93
C ALA A 57 23.39 22.26 -42.19
N HIS A 58 22.20 22.47 -42.73
CA HIS A 58 20.95 22.14 -42.03
C HIS A 58 19.82 21.76 -42.99
N VAL A 59 19.66 20.46 -43.30
CA VAL A 59 18.38 19.88 -43.75
C VAL A 59 18.31 18.44 -43.25
N GLY A 60 17.51 18.19 -42.22
CA GLY A 60 17.12 16.84 -41.81
C GLY A 60 16.19 16.24 -42.88
N LEU A 61 16.64 15.17 -43.54
CA LEU A 61 15.86 14.46 -44.54
C LEU A 61 14.78 13.59 -43.87
N TYR A 62 13.56 14.11 -43.80
CA TYR A 62 12.35 13.35 -43.51
C TYR A 62 11.85 12.68 -44.80
N CYS A 63 11.74 11.35 -44.84
CA CYS A 63 11.21 10.62 -45.99
C CYS A 63 9.67 10.59 -45.94
N PRO A 64 8.95 11.24 -46.87
CA PRO A 64 7.49 11.37 -46.78
C PRO A 64 6.73 10.08 -47.16
N VAL A 65 7.41 9.10 -47.78
CA VAL A 65 6.79 7.82 -48.17
C VAL A 65 6.75 6.82 -47.01
N CYS A 66 7.69 6.89 -46.06
CA CYS A 66 7.75 5.94 -44.94
C CYS A 66 7.65 6.56 -43.54
N LYS A 67 7.53 7.89 -43.40
CA LYS A 67 7.43 8.60 -42.12
C LYS A 67 8.45 8.13 -41.06
N ILE A 68 9.71 7.90 -41.46
CA ILE A 68 10.81 7.54 -40.55
C ILE A 68 11.86 8.67 -40.56
N ASN A 69 12.25 9.10 -39.36
CA ASN A 69 13.40 9.97 -39.12
C ASN A 69 14.68 9.11 -39.19
N VAL A 70 15.67 9.49 -40.00
CA VAL A 70 16.82 8.64 -40.31
C VAL A 70 17.80 8.60 -39.12
N SER A 71 17.55 7.70 -38.18
CA SER A 71 18.58 7.22 -37.24
C SER A 71 19.45 6.15 -37.90
N ASP A 72 20.71 6.08 -37.46
CA ASP A 72 21.89 5.28 -37.85
C ASP A 72 21.77 3.87 -38.48
N LYS A 73 20.58 3.30 -38.66
CA LYS A 73 20.40 1.93 -39.14
C LYS A 73 20.20 1.75 -40.65
N TYR A 74 19.93 2.82 -41.40
CA TYR A 74 19.67 2.73 -42.85
C TYR A 74 20.89 3.04 -43.74
N ALA A 75 21.84 3.87 -43.28
CA ALA A 75 23.05 4.21 -44.05
C ALA A 75 23.94 2.96 -44.29
N THR A 76 24.04 2.07 -43.30
CA THR A 76 24.90 0.88 -43.36
C THR A 76 24.40 -0.18 -44.34
N LYS A 77 23.11 -0.17 -44.70
CA LYS A 77 22.50 -1.21 -45.56
C LYS A 77 22.65 -0.91 -47.06
N HIS A 78 22.79 0.37 -47.45
CA HIS A 78 23.06 0.74 -48.85
C HIS A 78 24.54 1.00 -49.19
N PHE A 79 25.42 1.10 -48.20
CA PHE A 79 26.87 1.18 -48.43
C PHE A 79 27.50 -0.11 -48.99
N LYS A 80 26.77 -1.23 -49.00
CA LYS A 80 27.23 -2.50 -49.59
C LYS A 80 27.17 -2.54 -51.13
N THR A 81 26.49 -1.60 -51.78
CA THR A 81 26.33 -1.60 -53.25
C THR A 81 27.38 -0.78 -54.00
N LEU A 82 28.30 -0.08 -53.30
CA LEU A 82 29.36 0.74 -53.91
C LEU A 82 30.76 0.13 -53.74
N LYS A 83 30.85 -1.21 -53.83
CA LYS A 83 32.11 -1.94 -53.69
C LYS A 83 32.93 -2.08 -54.99
N HIS A 84 32.60 -1.31 -56.03
CA HIS A 84 33.26 -1.38 -57.35
C HIS A 84 34.00 -0.10 -57.78
N ILE A 85 34.50 0.71 -56.86
CA ILE A 85 35.44 1.79 -57.21
C ILE A 85 36.75 1.55 -56.47
N SER A 86 37.67 0.85 -57.13
CA SER A 86 38.99 0.46 -56.62
C SER A 86 39.96 1.62 -56.40
N ASN A 87 39.65 2.82 -56.91
CA ASN A 87 40.64 3.91 -57.00
C ASN A 87 40.66 4.87 -55.82
N LEU A 88 39.87 4.65 -54.76
CA LEU A 88 39.88 5.52 -53.57
C LEU A 88 40.52 4.89 -52.33
N LYS A 89 41.07 3.68 -52.45
CA LYS A 89 41.61 2.90 -51.32
C LYS A 89 42.76 3.63 -50.59
N GLY A 90 43.67 4.26 -51.32
CA GLY A 90 44.81 5.00 -50.73
C GLY A 90 44.43 6.33 -50.07
N LYS A 91 43.38 7.02 -50.53
CA LYS A 91 42.85 8.24 -49.89
C LYS A 91 41.95 7.91 -48.70
N TRP A 92 41.26 6.76 -48.72
CA TRP A 92 40.43 6.32 -47.59
C TRP A 92 41.27 5.83 -46.41
N ASP A 93 42.40 5.16 -46.59
CA ASP A 93 43.22 4.71 -45.45
C ASP A 93 43.82 5.87 -44.63
N PHE A 94 44.05 7.04 -45.25
CA PHE A 94 44.42 8.29 -44.55
C PHE A 94 43.25 8.93 -43.78
N VAL A 95 42.02 8.86 -44.32
CA VAL A 95 40.81 9.32 -43.61
C VAL A 95 40.44 8.34 -42.51
N LYS A 96 40.66 7.04 -42.72
CA LYS A 96 40.46 5.98 -41.74
C LYS A 96 41.44 6.14 -40.59
N SER A 97 42.73 6.43 -40.78
CA SER A 97 43.62 6.65 -39.64
C SER A 97 43.17 7.83 -38.77
N LYS A 98 42.76 8.96 -39.36
CA LYS A 98 42.19 10.10 -38.60
C LYS A 98 40.80 9.85 -37.98
N TYR A 99 39.89 9.11 -38.63
CA TYR A 99 38.55 8.82 -38.09
C TYR A 99 38.53 7.66 -37.10
N THR A 100 39.42 6.67 -37.26
CA THR A 100 39.51 5.54 -36.32
C THR A 100 40.20 5.96 -35.03
N ASP A 101 41.14 6.93 -35.08
CA ASP A 101 41.67 7.59 -33.88
C ASP A 101 40.62 8.48 -33.18
N THR A 102 39.60 8.97 -33.89
CA THR A 102 38.50 9.76 -33.29
C THR A 102 37.37 8.88 -32.72
N ILE A 103 37.14 7.68 -33.28
CA ILE A 103 36.07 6.76 -32.83
C ILE A 103 36.58 5.77 -31.77
N ILE A 104 37.83 5.30 -31.87
CA ILE A 104 38.48 4.53 -30.79
C ILE A 104 38.79 5.47 -29.62
N SER A 105 39.16 6.73 -29.85
CA SER A 105 39.22 7.71 -28.75
C SER A 105 37.84 8.01 -28.17
N ASN A 106 36.71 7.99 -28.89
CA ASN A 106 35.39 8.21 -28.28
C ASN A 106 34.82 6.99 -27.50
N ARG A 107 35.19 5.76 -27.86
CA ARG A 107 34.78 4.55 -27.12
C ARG A 107 35.71 4.22 -25.96
N ASN A 108 37.02 4.34 -26.19
CA ASN A 108 37.97 4.31 -25.09
C ASN A 108 37.85 5.57 -24.24
N SER A 109 37.47 6.76 -24.74
CA SER A 109 37.16 7.90 -23.88
C SER A 109 35.87 7.71 -23.13
N ARG A 110 34.87 6.91 -23.52
CA ARG A 110 33.70 6.69 -22.65
C ARG A 110 34.01 5.73 -21.49
N PHE A 111 34.89 4.75 -21.73
CA PHE A 111 35.34 3.78 -20.72
C PHE A 111 36.52 4.31 -19.88
N GLU A 112 37.44 5.06 -20.49
CA GLU A 112 38.41 5.92 -19.83
C GLU A 112 37.69 7.08 -19.14
N GLN A 113 36.81 7.89 -19.72
CA GLN A 113 36.00 8.89 -18.96
C GLN A 113 35.21 8.28 -17.81
N LEU A 114 34.84 6.99 -17.79
CA LEU A 114 34.28 6.35 -16.58
C LEU A 114 35.36 5.88 -15.59
N LYS A 115 36.53 5.44 -16.06
CA LYS A 115 37.72 5.11 -15.25
C LYS A 115 38.44 6.35 -14.74
N GLN A 116 38.76 7.28 -15.63
CA GLN A 116 39.13 8.67 -15.52
C GLN A 116 38.07 9.52 -14.80
N SER A 117 36.74 9.31 -14.87
CA SER A 117 35.83 9.99 -13.89
C SER A 117 35.97 9.38 -12.51
N LYS A 118 36.25 8.08 -12.39
CA LYS A 118 36.65 7.44 -11.12
C LYS A 118 38.03 7.95 -10.65
N TYR A 119 38.94 8.24 -11.57
CA TYR A 119 40.32 8.69 -11.30
C TYR A 119 40.40 10.21 -11.07
N GLU A 120 39.57 11.00 -11.73
CA GLU A 120 39.37 12.44 -11.62
C GLU A 120 38.48 12.75 -10.42
N ALA A 121 37.48 11.92 -10.10
CA ALA A 121 36.85 11.95 -8.78
C ALA A 121 37.91 11.65 -7.71
N LYS A 122 38.74 10.61 -7.85
CA LYS A 122 39.87 10.34 -6.93
C LYS A 122 40.93 11.46 -6.89
N ALA A 123 41.17 12.18 -7.98
CA ALA A 123 42.14 13.28 -8.07
C ALA A 123 41.57 14.60 -7.52
N LYS A 124 40.29 14.90 -7.76
CA LYS A 124 39.56 16.05 -7.19
C LYS A 124 39.29 15.86 -5.68
N VAL A 125 39.02 14.62 -5.25
CA VAL A 125 38.97 14.21 -3.83
C VAL A 125 40.32 14.41 -3.12
N LYS A 126 41.45 14.42 -3.86
CA LYS A 126 42.80 14.56 -3.30
C LYS A 126 43.07 15.96 -2.72
N ASN A 127 42.36 16.99 -3.18
CA ASN A 127 42.43 18.36 -2.66
C ASN A 127 41.50 18.61 -1.46
N VAL A 128 40.64 17.63 -1.13
CA VAL A 128 39.72 17.69 -0.01
C VAL A 128 40.40 17.16 1.27
N ARG A 129 41.58 17.68 1.64
CA ARG A 129 42.38 17.18 2.78
C ARG A 129 42.16 18.00 4.05
N ASN A 130 41.94 17.29 5.15
CA ASN A 130 41.69 17.71 6.54
C ASN A 130 40.34 18.41 6.80
N ASP A 131 39.65 17.90 7.83
CA ASP A 131 38.43 18.42 8.48
C ASP A 131 37.23 18.84 7.62
N VAL A 132 36.86 18.00 6.65
CA VAL A 132 35.66 18.25 5.83
C VAL A 132 34.48 17.48 6.38
N GLU A 133 33.57 18.19 7.04
CA GLU A 133 32.30 17.64 7.50
C GLU A 133 31.24 17.66 6.37
N PHE A 134 31.37 18.58 5.40
CA PHE A 134 30.41 18.80 4.31
C PHE A 134 31.06 19.08 2.94
N VAL A 135 30.39 18.63 1.89
CA VAL A 135 30.75 18.94 0.49
C VAL A 135 29.54 19.42 -0.28
N LYS A 136 29.73 20.41 -1.15
CA LYS A 136 28.78 20.81 -2.19
C LYS A 136 29.19 20.14 -3.50
N ILE A 137 28.28 19.40 -4.09
CA ILE A 137 28.48 18.69 -5.36
C ILE A 137 27.69 19.45 -6.42
N THR A 138 28.35 19.95 -7.46
CA THR A 138 27.71 20.57 -8.62
C THR A 138 27.90 19.68 -9.84
N LEU A 139 26.81 19.36 -10.53
CA LEU A 139 26.78 18.57 -11.76
C LEU A 139 26.22 19.41 -12.89
N SER A 140 27.00 19.60 -13.95
CA SER A 140 26.52 20.17 -15.22
C SER A 140 26.28 19.07 -16.22
N TYR A 141 25.19 19.17 -16.98
CA TYR A 141 24.76 18.16 -17.92
C TYR A 141 23.92 18.75 -19.05
N THR A 142 23.93 18.11 -20.22
CA THR A 142 23.16 18.54 -21.38
C THR A 142 21.99 17.59 -21.60
N VAL A 143 20.81 18.16 -21.83
CA VAL A 143 19.56 17.42 -22.05
C VAL A 143 18.90 17.85 -23.36
N SER A 144 18.57 16.91 -24.24
CA SER A 144 17.79 17.14 -25.46
C SER A 144 16.30 17.10 -25.15
N LEU A 145 15.55 18.16 -25.51
CA LEU A 145 14.12 18.30 -25.24
C LEU A 145 13.29 17.86 -26.44
N TYR A 146 12.13 17.27 -26.17
CA TYR A 146 11.20 16.76 -27.17
C TYR A 146 9.77 17.26 -26.90
N MET A 147 8.96 17.45 -27.94
CA MET A 147 7.52 17.69 -27.81
C MET A 147 6.78 17.00 -28.96
N GLY A 148 5.84 16.11 -28.63
CA GLY A 148 5.14 15.29 -29.63
C GLY A 148 6.07 14.44 -30.52
N GLY A 149 7.25 14.06 -30.02
CA GLY A 149 8.28 13.34 -30.79
C GLY A 149 9.17 14.22 -31.69
N THR A 150 9.01 15.55 -31.61
CA THR A 150 9.87 16.52 -32.31
C THR A 150 10.97 17.00 -31.38
N ASP A 151 12.24 16.94 -31.82
CA ASP A 151 13.38 17.50 -31.09
C ASP A 151 13.29 19.04 -31.09
N LEU A 152 13.22 19.63 -29.90
CA LEU A 152 13.18 21.08 -29.67
C LEU A 152 14.57 21.67 -29.42
N GLY A 153 15.61 20.84 -29.34
CA GLY A 153 17.00 21.21 -29.11
C GLY A 153 17.54 20.81 -27.74
N SER A 154 18.86 20.89 -27.59
CA SER A 154 19.58 20.55 -26.36
C SER A 154 19.77 21.76 -25.46
N THR A 155 19.46 21.63 -24.18
CA THR A 155 19.69 22.66 -23.15
C THR A 155 20.71 22.17 -22.12
N LYS A 156 21.68 23.01 -21.80
CA LYS A 156 22.64 22.76 -20.72
C LYS A 156 22.03 23.12 -19.38
N ARG A 157 22.01 22.17 -18.45
CA ARG A 157 21.51 22.33 -17.08
C ARG A 157 22.66 22.16 -16.09
N THR A 158 22.53 22.79 -14.93
CA THR A 158 23.45 22.60 -13.80
C THR A 158 22.64 22.43 -12.53
N SER A 159 23.00 21.45 -11.71
CA SER A 159 22.35 21.17 -10.43
C SER A 159 23.39 20.97 -9.35
N SER A 160 23.10 21.43 -8.15
CA SER A 160 23.99 21.32 -7.00
C SER A 160 23.30 20.59 -5.85
N ASP A 161 24.05 19.97 -4.93
CA ASP A 161 23.52 19.34 -3.70
C ASP A 161 24.57 19.41 -2.58
N TYR A 162 24.13 19.50 -1.33
CA TYR A 162 24.99 19.52 -0.15
C TYR A 162 24.94 18.19 0.59
N VAL A 163 26.11 17.61 0.87
CA VAL A 163 26.19 16.27 1.48
C VAL A 163 27.11 16.26 2.69
N LYS A 164 26.56 15.82 3.83
CA LYS A 164 27.33 15.47 5.02
C LYS A 164 28.06 14.14 4.82
N LEU A 165 29.37 14.13 5.09
CA LEU A 165 30.17 12.91 5.05
C LEU A 165 30.15 12.24 6.43
N PHE A 166 29.60 11.03 6.50
CA PHE A 166 29.59 10.23 7.73
C PHE A 166 30.91 9.47 7.87
N LEU A 167 31.73 9.88 8.84
CA LEU A 167 33.05 9.30 9.10
C LEU A 167 32.97 8.52 10.40
N LYS A 168 33.17 7.20 10.33
CA LYS A 168 33.01 6.30 11.49
C LYS A 168 34.32 6.13 12.25
N ASP A 169 35.46 6.24 11.58
CA ASP A 169 36.78 5.98 12.16
C ASP A 169 37.77 7.10 11.83
N ARG A 170 38.34 7.72 12.87
CA ARG A 170 39.34 8.80 12.72
C ARG A 170 40.61 8.33 12.02
N SER A 171 40.95 7.04 12.08
CA SER A 171 42.16 6.47 11.46
C SER A 171 42.03 6.21 9.95
N LYS A 172 40.80 6.03 9.43
CA LYS A 172 40.49 5.73 8.01
C LYS A 172 39.85 6.88 7.25
N ARG A 173 39.85 8.09 7.84
CA ARG A 173 39.17 9.30 7.38
C ARG A 173 39.37 9.62 5.89
N LYS A 174 40.56 9.39 5.33
CA LYS A 174 40.86 9.65 3.90
C LYS A 174 40.11 8.73 2.93
N ILE A 175 39.98 7.44 3.26
CA ILE A 175 39.30 6.45 2.41
C ILE A 175 37.79 6.61 2.53
N GLU A 176 37.30 6.85 3.75
CA GLU A 176 35.87 7.04 4.02
C GLU A 176 35.31 8.32 3.38
N VAL A 177 36.05 9.45 3.41
CA VAL A 177 35.67 10.69 2.70
C VAL A 177 35.52 10.44 1.20
N ALA A 178 36.50 9.78 0.58
CA ALA A 178 36.47 9.48 -0.85
C ALA A 178 35.26 8.61 -1.25
N GLN A 179 35.03 7.52 -0.50
CA GLN A 179 33.90 6.61 -0.72
C GLN A 179 32.55 7.29 -0.44
N GLY A 180 32.50 8.17 0.57
CA GLY A 180 31.32 8.97 0.89
C GLY A 180 30.94 9.92 -0.23
N ILE A 181 31.92 10.66 -0.78
CA ILE A 181 31.74 11.54 -1.93
C ILE A 181 31.32 10.75 -3.17
N GLU A 182 31.99 9.65 -3.50
CA GLU A 182 31.62 8.81 -4.66
C GLU A 182 30.17 8.32 -4.56
N LYS A 183 29.76 7.85 -3.37
CA LYS A 183 28.38 7.40 -3.12
C LYS A 183 27.40 8.56 -3.23
N ALA A 184 27.74 9.74 -2.70
CA ALA A 184 26.94 10.94 -2.76
C ALA A 184 26.69 11.41 -4.20
N VAL A 185 27.75 11.50 -5.00
CA VAL A 185 27.68 11.84 -6.43
C VAL A 185 26.81 10.84 -7.19
N ALA A 186 27.00 9.54 -6.95
CA ALA A 186 26.22 8.50 -7.62
C ALA A 186 24.72 8.56 -7.25
N LEU A 187 24.40 8.87 -5.99
CA LEU A 187 23.03 9.11 -5.55
C LEU A 187 22.46 10.38 -6.19
N PHE A 188 23.25 11.44 -6.31
CA PHE A 188 22.82 12.71 -6.90
C PHE A 188 22.58 12.59 -8.41
N LYS A 189 23.49 11.95 -9.17
CA LYS A 189 23.29 11.61 -10.59
C LYS A 189 22.04 10.78 -10.82
N ASN A 190 21.81 9.75 -9.99
CA ASN A 190 20.58 8.94 -10.06
C ASN A 190 19.31 9.75 -9.76
N ARG A 191 19.39 10.79 -8.92
CA ARG A 191 18.27 11.69 -8.65
C ARG A 191 17.98 12.57 -9.85
N ILE A 192 19.00 13.21 -10.42
CA ILE A 192 18.86 14.02 -11.63
C ILE A 192 18.26 13.17 -12.76
N LEU A 193 18.80 11.97 -13.01
CA LEU A 193 18.25 11.05 -14.03
C LEU A 193 16.77 10.68 -13.82
N LYS A 194 16.28 10.69 -12.58
CA LYS A 194 14.86 10.47 -12.28
C LYS A 194 14.01 11.73 -12.40
N ALA A 195 14.63 12.90 -12.27
CA ALA A 195 14.00 14.21 -12.31
C ALA A 195 13.97 14.80 -13.72
N ILE A 196 14.91 14.40 -14.59
CA ILE A 196 14.89 14.76 -16.01
C ILE A 196 13.50 14.45 -16.57
N GLU A 197 12.93 15.47 -17.20
CA GLU A 197 11.57 15.45 -17.72
C GLU A 197 11.44 14.29 -18.72
N SER A 198 10.26 13.67 -18.79
CA SER A 198 10.03 12.49 -19.64
C SER A 198 10.19 12.78 -21.13
N ASN A 199 10.14 14.06 -21.50
CA ASN A 199 10.36 14.55 -22.84
C ASN A 199 11.79 15.08 -23.00
N ALA A 200 12.74 14.62 -22.18
CA ALA A 200 14.09 15.13 -22.19
C ALA A 200 15.10 13.96 -22.03
N ASP A 201 16.07 13.85 -22.93
CA ASP A 201 17.10 12.81 -22.87
C ASP A 201 18.44 13.38 -22.42
N LEU A 202 19.08 12.75 -21.44
CA LEU A 202 20.42 13.12 -21.01
C LEU A 202 21.44 12.75 -22.09
N ASP A 203 22.02 13.75 -22.75
CA ASP A 203 23.04 13.53 -23.77
C ASP A 203 24.41 13.25 -23.13
N SER A 204 24.81 14.09 -22.17
CA SER A 204 26.10 13.99 -21.51
C SER A 204 26.15 14.69 -20.16
N TRP A 205 27.10 14.26 -19.32
CA TRP A 205 27.53 14.99 -18.13
C TRP A 205 28.72 15.86 -18.53
N ASP A 206 28.56 17.18 -18.48
CA ASP A 206 29.55 18.14 -18.95
C ASP A 206 30.63 18.41 -17.90
N ALA A 207 30.26 18.47 -16.61
CA ALA A 207 31.20 18.76 -15.54
C ALA A 207 30.69 18.28 -14.18
N GLU A 208 31.63 17.97 -13.29
CA GLU A 208 31.39 17.74 -11.87
C GLU A 208 32.40 18.55 -11.04
N THR A 209 31.89 19.44 -10.18
CA THR A 209 32.70 20.19 -9.20
C THR A 209 32.31 19.77 -7.79
N ILE A 210 33.31 19.65 -6.91
CA ILE A 210 33.12 19.30 -5.50
C ILE A 210 33.81 20.39 -4.69
N GLU A 211 33.01 21.20 -4.01
CA GLU A 211 33.46 22.30 -3.16
C GLU A 211 33.39 21.87 -1.69
N LYS A 212 34.42 22.17 -0.91
CA LYS A 212 34.34 22.04 0.55
C LYS A 212 33.40 23.10 1.09
N ILE A 213 32.55 22.71 2.04
CA ILE A 213 31.78 23.66 2.82
C ILE A 213 32.19 23.48 4.28
N SER A 214 32.61 24.57 4.91
CA SER A 214 32.88 24.59 6.34
C SER A 214 31.59 24.53 7.15
N SER A 215 31.64 23.92 8.34
CA SER A 215 30.50 23.94 9.28
C SER A 215 30.09 25.38 9.66
N LYS A 216 31.01 26.36 9.50
CA LYS A 216 30.78 27.79 9.66
C LYS A 216 30.01 28.44 8.50
N GLU A 217 30.24 27.99 7.26
CA GLU A 217 29.46 28.40 6.07
C GLU A 217 28.02 27.84 6.08
N LEU A 218 27.79 26.70 6.74
CA LEU A 218 26.45 26.15 7.03
C LEU A 218 25.81 26.68 8.33
N ASN A 219 26.49 27.62 9.01
CA ASN A 219 26.13 28.30 10.25
C ASN A 219 25.90 27.40 11.50
N GLU A 220 26.64 27.65 12.59
CA GLU A 220 26.47 26.98 13.88
C GLU A 220 25.08 27.18 14.51
N HIS A 221 24.40 28.28 14.17
CA HIS A 221 23.01 28.57 14.56
C HIS A 221 21.98 27.60 13.94
N ALA A 222 22.32 26.87 12.86
CA ALA A 222 21.39 25.98 12.17
C ALA A 222 20.86 24.83 13.04
N LYS A 223 21.58 24.41 14.09
CA LYS A 223 21.06 23.38 15.02
C LYS A 223 19.90 23.91 15.86
N ASN A 224 19.89 25.20 16.18
CA ASN A 224 18.91 25.82 17.05
C ASN A 224 18.17 26.95 16.30
N PRO A 225 16.93 26.73 15.85
CA PRO A 225 16.20 27.74 15.10
C PRO A 225 15.86 28.99 15.94
N THR A 226 15.95 28.91 17.27
CA THR A 226 15.55 30.00 18.17
C THR A 226 16.52 31.19 18.19
N ILE A 227 17.75 31.00 17.71
CA ILE A 227 18.81 32.02 17.64
C ILE A 227 18.99 32.61 16.24
N ILE A 228 18.23 32.13 15.25
CA ILE A 228 18.20 32.70 13.90
C ILE A 228 17.52 34.07 13.96
N LYS A 229 18.19 35.13 13.52
CA LYS A 229 17.64 36.48 13.48
C LYS A 229 16.71 36.65 12.29
N MET A 230 15.46 37.06 12.57
CA MET A 230 14.48 37.43 11.55
C MET A 230 14.81 38.82 11.03
N LYS A 231 15.19 38.91 9.76
CA LYS A 231 15.80 40.10 9.17
C LYS A 231 15.58 40.26 7.66
N ARG A 232 14.59 39.61 7.05
CA ARG A 232 14.38 39.68 5.59
C ARG A 232 13.45 40.82 5.15
N SER A 233 13.87 41.59 4.16
CA SER A 233 13.14 42.74 3.61
C SER A 233 12.06 42.36 2.60
N LEU A 234 12.29 41.35 1.76
CA LEU A 234 11.34 40.87 0.76
C LEU A 234 10.89 39.44 1.11
N PRO A 235 9.80 39.29 1.89
CA PRO A 235 9.34 37.97 2.32
C PRO A 235 8.72 37.18 1.15
N ILE A 236 9.00 35.88 1.11
CA ILE A 236 8.34 34.94 0.18
C ILE A 236 6.86 34.81 0.53
N ASP A 237 5.99 34.78 -0.48
CA ASP A 237 4.57 34.57 -0.25
C ASP A 237 4.21 33.07 -0.24
N TYR A 238 3.97 32.52 0.95
CA TYR A 238 3.61 31.12 1.17
C TYR A 238 2.10 30.90 1.11
N ARG A 239 1.52 30.93 -0.10
CA ARG A 239 0.06 30.89 -0.34
C ARG A 239 -0.66 29.66 0.19
N PHE A 240 0.03 28.57 0.48
CA PHE A 240 -0.57 27.39 1.10
C PHE A 240 -0.80 27.53 2.60
N ILE A 241 -0.25 28.55 3.25
CA ILE A 241 -0.48 28.83 4.67
C ILE A 241 -1.61 29.87 4.79
N GLU A 242 -2.77 29.44 5.25
CA GLU A 242 -3.93 30.32 5.38
C GLU A 242 -3.81 31.24 6.61
N GLY A 243 -4.17 32.52 6.44
CA GLY A 243 -4.33 33.46 7.55
C GLY A 243 -3.03 34.02 8.14
N ILE A 244 -1.93 33.96 7.40
CA ILE A 244 -0.68 34.67 7.70
C ILE A 244 -0.67 36.07 7.09
N ASN A 245 -0.01 37.00 7.76
CA ASN A 245 0.36 38.29 7.20
C ASN A 245 1.81 38.21 6.72
N LEU A 246 2.07 38.63 5.48
CA LEU A 246 3.43 38.72 4.93
C LEU A 246 4.33 39.63 5.75
N ASN A 247 3.76 40.61 6.47
CA ASN A 247 4.47 41.48 7.41
C ASN A 247 5.71 42.12 6.78
N VAL A 248 5.52 42.71 5.60
CA VAL A 248 6.58 43.37 4.84
C VAL A 248 7.09 44.57 5.63
N PRO A 249 8.38 44.59 6.03
CA PRO A 249 8.92 45.68 6.86
C PRO A 249 9.25 46.91 6.00
N THR A 250 9.26 48.09 6.62
CA THR A 250 9.68 49.33 5.92
C THR A 250 11.19 49.38 5.68
N GLN A 251 11.98 48.74 6.55
CA GLN A 251 13.43 48.59 6.43
C GLN A 251 13.85 47.15 6.74
N ASP A 252 14.94 46.70 6.14
CA ASP A 252 15.50 45.36 6.41
C ASP A 252 15.81 45.20 7.90
N GLY A 253 15.47 44.04 8.49
CA GLY A 253 15.62 43.84 9.94
C GLY A 253 14.46 44.31 10.83
N MET A 254 13.53 45.12 10.33
CA MET A 254 12.51 45.77 11.17
C MET A 254 11.19 44.98 11.32
N CYS A 255 11.06 43.82 10.66
CA CYS A 255 9.79 43.09 10.58
C CYS A 255 9.20 42.67 11.93
N VAL A 256 10.07 42.38 12.90
CA VAL A 256 9.64 42.05 14.27
C VAL A 256 9.26 43.30 15.03
N ASP A 257 10.13 44.31 15.03
CA ASP A 257 9.97 45.53 15.83
C ASP A 257 8.73 46.33 15.39
N GLU A 258 8.53 46.50 14.08
CA GLU A 258 7.33 47.14 13.51
C GLU A 258 6.05 46.39 13.88
N TYR A 259 6.07 45.05 13.82
CA TYR A 259 4.91 44.25 14.17
C TYR A 259 4.58 44.33 15.67
N LEU A 260 5.58 44.26 16.54
CA LEU A 260 5.41 44.42 17.99
C LEU A 260 4.84 45.80 18.32
N LEU A 261 5.35 46.87 17.70
CA LEU A 261 4.81 48.21 17.84
C LEU A 261 3.35 48.28 17.37
N LYS A 262 3.06 47.80 16.15
CA LYS A 262 1.71 47.79 15.60
C LYS A 262 0.71 47.05 16.50
N THR A 263 1.14 45.93 17.09
CA THR A 263 0.28 45.06 17.88
C THR A 263 0.08 45.56 19.32
N TYR A 264 1.13 46.08 19.96
CA TYR A 264 1.12 46.35 21.40
C TYR A 264 1.19 47.84 21.78
N LYS A 265 1.62 48.75 20.90
CA LYS A 265 1.78 50.19 21.22
C LYS A 265 0.49 50.86 21.72
N ARG A 266 -0.68 50.44 21.22
CA ARG A 266 -1.98 50.94 21.71
C ARG A 266 -2.21 50.65 23.19
N LYS A 267 -1.73 49.51 23.69
CA LYS A 267 -1.84 49.10 25.10
C LYS A 267 -0.59 49.43 25.93
N ILE A 268 0.52 49.78 25.27
CA ILE A 268 1.80 50.13 25.86
C ILE A 268 2.28 51.43 25.21
N PRO A 269 1.77 52.61 25.63
CA PRO A 269 2.07 53.89 24.96
C PRO A 269 3.56 54.25 24.96
N SER A 270 4.31 53.76 25.97
CA SER A 270 5.77 53.95 26.08
C SER A 270 6.59 53.03 25.18
N LEU A 271 5.95 52.14 24.39
CA LEU A 271 6.66 51.20 23.53
C LEU A 271 7.26 51.92 22.31
N THR A 272 8.59 51.92 22.25
CA THR A 272 9.42 52.43 21.15
C THR A 272 10.45 51.37 20.78
N VAL A 273 11.08 51.49 19.59
CA VAL A 273 12.19 50.59 19.20
C VAL A 273 13.35 50.66 20.20
N ALA A 274 13.67 51.87 20.69
CA ALA A 274 14.66 52.07 21.75
C ALA A 274 14.30 51.28 23.02
N LYS A 275 13.04 51.34 23.47
CA LYS A 275 12.59 50.56 24.62
C LYS A 275 12.65 49.05 24.41
N ILE A 276 12.38 48.58 23.19
CA ILE A 276 12.56 47.15 22.84
C ILE A 276 14.04 46.77 22.94
N ASN A 277 14.95 47.61 22.41
CA ASN A 277 16.40 47.42 22.56
C ASN A 277 16.84 47.39 24.03
N ASP A 278 16.36 48.32 24.85
CA ASP A 278 16.70 48.39 26.27
C ASP A 278 16.31 47.10 27.00
N ILE A 279 15.07 46.61 26.79
CA ILE A 279 14.56 45.39 27.42
C ILE A 279 15.42 44.16 27.03
N ILE A 280 15.78 44.05 25.76
CA ILE A 280 16.58 42.93 25.25
C ILE A 280 18.02 43.02 25.79
N SER A 281 18.63 44.21 25.77
CA SER A 281 20.01 44.44 26.20
C SER A 281 20.21 44.23 27.71
N MET A 282 19.22 44.60 28.53
CA MET A 282 19.24 44.39 29.98
C MET A 282 19.31 42.91 30.39
N THR A 283 18.93 41.98 29.51
CA THR A 283 18.76 40.57 29.85
C THR A 283 19.83 39.65 29.22
N LEU A 284 20.43 40.04 28.09
CA LEU A 284 21.39 39.19 27.34
C LEU A 284 22.86 39.59 27.50
N CYS A 285 23.19 40.66 28.23
CA CYS A 285 24.58 41.14 28.45
C CYS A 285 25.36 41.44 27.15
N GLU A 286 24.69 41.90 26.08
CA GLU A 286 25.34 42.31 24.82
C GLU A 286 25.23 43.83 24.62
N ASN A 287 26.33 44.49 24.24
CA ASN A 287 26.34 45.90 23.82
C ASN A 287 25.74 46.02 22.40
N ILE A 288 24.42 46.27 22.30
CA ILE A 288 23.76 46.54 21.02
C ILE A 288 23.96 48.02 20.62
N ASN A 289 25.20 48.39 20.27
CA ASN A 289 25.50 49.69 19.65
C ASN A 289 25.62 49.49 18.12
N GLY A 290 24.51 49.69 17.38
CA GLY A 290 24.50 49.64 15.92
C GLY A 290 23.11 49.44 15.31
N PHE A 291 22.99 49.69 13.98
CA PHE A 291 21.77 49.44 13.18
C PHE A 291 21.25 48.01 13.42
N VAL A 292 19.96 47.87 13.78
CA VAL A 292 19.33 46.62 14.20
C VAL A 292 19.25 45.63 13.03
N THR A 293 20.06 44.56 13.04
CA THR A 293 20.09 43.52 12.00
C THR A 293 19.06 42.39 12.23
N GLY A 294 17.85 42.73 12.70
CA GLY A 294 16.78 41.77 13.02
C GLY A 294 16.72 41.23 14.45
N ARG A 295 15.70 40.40 14.74
CA ARG A 295 15.45 39.77 16.06
C ARG A 295 15.28 38.27 15.96
N SER A 296 15.87 37.53 16.87
CA SER A 296 15.71 36.09 17.06
C SER A 296 14.51 35.76 17.95
N ILE A 297 14.08 34.49 17.93
CA ILE A 297 12.99 34.02 18.79
C ILE A 297 13.35 34.19 20.28
N GLN A 298 14.62 34.01 20.65
CA GLN A 298 15.08 34.23 22.03
C GLN A 298 14.99 35.70 22.44
N GLU A 299 15.43 36.63 21.59
CA GLU A 299 15.31 38.06 21.85
C GLU A 299 13.84 38.49 21.97
N VAL A 300 12.95 37.95 21.12
CA VAL A 300 11.50 38.17 21.22
C VAL A 300 10.92 37.58 22.51
N GLN A 301 11.43 36.43 22.97
CA GLN A 301 10.99 35.83 24.23
C GLN A 301 11.31 36.72 25.42
N VAL A 302 12.45 37.41 25.44
CA VAL A 302 12.79 38.37 26.50
C VAL A 302 11.73 39.48 26.59
N PHE A 303 11.36 40.06 25.45
CA PHE A 303 10.28 41.05 25.37
C PHE A 303 8.94 40.48 25.88
N CYS A 304 8.56 39.27 25.45
CA CYS A 304 7.33 38.62 25.89
C CYS A 304 7.33 38.33 27.39
N SER A 305 8.45 37.89 27.96
CA SER A 305 8.61 37.66 29.40
C SER A 305 8.42 38.94 30.20
N PHE A 306 9.06 40.05 29.77
CA PHE A 306 8.97 41.36 30.44
C PHE A 306 7.52 41.85 30.56
N TYR A 307 6.74 41.70 29.49
CA TYR A 307 5.32 42.12 29.46
C TYR A 307 4.32 41.00 29.79
N LYS A 308 4.77 39.81 30.18
CA LYS A 308 3.91 38.65 30.49
C LYS A 308 2.97 38.26 29.32
N ILE A 309 3.51 38.24 28.10
CA ILE A 309 2.82 37.88 26.86
C ILE A 309 3.06 36.40 26.54
N SER A 310 2.02 35.66 26.18
CA SER A 310 2.19 34.28 25.67
C SER A 310 2.80 34.29 24.27
N HIS A 311 3.80 33.44 24.02
CA HIS A 311 4.63 33.46 22.81
C HIS A 311 4.70 32.07 22.15
N TYR A 312 4.41 32.03 20.85
CA TYR A 312 4.40 30.85 20.00
C TYR A 312 5.12 31.14 18.67
N ALA A 313 6.17 30.38 18.36
CA ALA A 313 6.88 30.43 17.07
C ALA A 313 6.80 29.08 16.36
N ILE A 314 6.48 29.07 15.07
CA ILE A 314 6.15 27.87 14.29
C ILE A 314 7.00 27.84 12.99
N ASP A 315 7.41 26.67 12.50
CA ASP A 315 8.08 26.53 11.19
C ASP A 315 7.10 26.30 10.02
N VAL A 316 7.62 26.31 8.78
CA VAL A 316 6.83 26.09 7.54
C VAL A 316 6.07 24.74 7.51
N ARG A 317 6.47 23.76 8.34
CA ARG A 317 5.83 22.44 8.46
C ARG A 317 4.85 22.38 9.63
N HIS A 318 4.51 23.52 10.19
CA HIS A 318 3.64 23.68 11.36
C HIS A 318 4.19 23.04 12.64
N LYS A 319 5.51 22.85 12.76
CA LYS A 319 6.18 22.37 13.97
C LYS A 319 6.49 23.55 14.87
N LEU A 320 6.28 23.39 16.18
CA LEU A 320 6.53 24.42 17.17
C LEU A 320 8.04 24.56 17.42
N LEU A 321 8.59 25.73 17.10
CA LEU A 321 9.98 26.08 17.34
C LEU A 321 10.19 26.58 18.77
N HIS A 322 9.21 27.31 19.31
CA HIS A 322 9.26 27.88 20.66
C HIS A 322 7.87 28.07 21.26
N LYS A 323 7.76 27.93 22.59
CA LYS A 323 6.51 28.08 23.35
C LYS A 323 6.77 28.62 24.75
N SER A 324 6.07 29.69 25.11
CA SER A 324 5.97 30.20 26.48
C SER A 324 4.54 30.64 26.76
N ILE A 325 3.89 30.04 27.76
CA ILE A 325 2.51 30.38 28.15
C ILE A 325 2.53 31.18 29.44
N VAL A 326 1.79 32.29 29.45
CA VAL A 326 1.61 33.12 30.65
C VAL A 326 0.13 33.28 30.95
N ASN A 327 -0.25 33.12 32.22
CA ASN A 327 -1.62 33.32 32.72
C ASN A 327 -1.94 34.81 32.86
N SER A 328 -1.95 35.53 31.74
CA SER A 328 -2.28 36.96 31.67
C SER A 328 -3.25 37.20 30.52
N ARG A 329 -4.30 37.99 30.77
CA ARG A 329 -5.28 38.41 29.74
C ARG A 329 -4.99 39.82 29.19
N ASN A 330 -3.92 40.47 29.66
CA ASN A 330 -3.66 41.88 29.38
C ASN A 330 -3.33 42.10 27.89
N TYR A 331 -2.61 41.16 27.27
CA TYR A 331 -2.10 41.26 25.91
C TYR A 331 -2.48 40.03 25.08
N PRO A 332 -2.81 40.20 23.77
CA PRO A 332 -3.01 39.06 22.88
C PRO A 332 -1.70 38.26 22.73
N ALA A 333 -1.83 36.93 22.62
CA ALA A 333 -0.68 36.05 22.41
C ALA A 333 0.07 36.38 21.11
N LEU A 334 1.39 36.34 21.14
CA LEU A 334 2.24 36.49 19.96
C LEU A 334 2.35 35.13 19.26
N ILE A 335 1.81 35.03 18.04
CA ILE A 335 1.77 33.79 17.26
C ILE A 335 2.21 34.10 15.83
N TYR A 336 3.29 33.46 15.37
CA TYR A 336 3.84 33.67 14.04
C TYR A 336 4.55 32.42 13.51
N TYR A 337 4.69 32.37 12.18
CA TYR A 337 5.62 31.48 11.51
C TYR A 337 6.97 32.18 11.35
N MET A 338 8.06 31.47 11.61
CA MET A 338 9.43 31.87 11.27
C MET A 338 9.84 31.07 10.04
N ILE A 339 9.85 31.73 8.89
CA ILE A 339 10.16 31.14 7.58
C ILE A 339 11.03 32.15 6.84
N ASP A 340 12.02 31.69 6.10
CA ASP A 340 12.94 32.50 5.30
C ASP A 340 13.61 33.66 6.07
N GLU A 341 14.01 33.41 7.32
CA GLU A 341 14.52 34.47 8.22
C GLU A 341 13.56 35.66 8.35
N HIS A 342 12.25 35.40 8.33
CA HIS A 342 11.22 36.42 8.43
C HIS A 342 10.10 36.02 9.39
N MET A 343 9.44 37.04 9.96
CA MET A 343 8.30 36.87 10.86
C MET A 343 7.00 36.98 10.07
N TYR A 344 6.22 35.90 10.00
CA TYR A 344 4.87 35.86 9.41
C TYR A 344 3.80 35.73 10.50
N PRO A 345 3.23 36.84 10.99
CA PRO A 345 2.25 36.80 12.06
C PRO A 345 0.95 36.15 11.63
N VAL A 346 0.38 35.33 12.50
CA VAL A 346 -0.93 34.72 12.28
C VAL A 346 -2.00 35.74 12.67
N THR A 347 -2.74 36.27 11.70
CA THR A 347 -3.76 37.30 11.92
C THR A 347 -5.16 36.72 12.01
N HIS A 348 -5.43 35.59 11.34
CA HIS A 348 -6.74 34.98 11.31
C HIS A 348 -7.18 34.41 12.68
N GLN A 349 -8.27 34.92 13.24
CA GLN A 349 -8.70 34.64 14.61
C GLN A 349 -8.94 33.14 14.87
N ALA A 350 -9.62 32.44 13.96
CA ALA A 350 -9.88 31.01 14.14
C ALA A 350 -8.58 30.18 14.17
N THR A 351 -7.58 30.57 13.37
CA THR A 351 -6.25 29.92 13.37
C THR A 351 -5.53 30.17 14.70
N ARG A 352 -5.62 31.40 15.22
CA ARG A 352 -5.04 31.78 16.52
C ARG A 352 -5.68 31.01 17.67
N ASP A 353 -7.00 30.99 17.75
CA ASP A 353 -7.77 30.25 18.76
C ASP A 353 -7.46 28.75 18.69
N HIS A 354 -7.26 28.22 17.49
CA HIS A 354 -6.91 26.83 17.31
C HIS A 354 -5.50 26.52 17.87
N ILE A 355 -4.50 27.35 17.55
CA ILE A 355 -3.12 27.17 18.03
C ILE A 355 -3.07 27.23 19.56
N THR A 356 -3.80 28.17 20.18
CA THR A 356 -3.86 28.32 21.64
C THR A 356 -4.63 27.20 22.33
N ASN A 357 -5.73 26.71 21.77
CA ASN A 357 -6.59 25.69 22.37
C ASN A 357 -6.04 24.25 22.25
N VAL A 358 -5.27 23.94 21.20
CA VAL A 358 -4.90 22.55 20.87
C VAL A 358 -3.73 21.99 21.70
N HIS A 359 -2.84 22.84 22.21
CA HIS A 359 -1.53 22.40 22.71
C HIS A 359 -1.46 22.18 24.23
N SER A 360 -2.61 21.94 24.87
CA SER A 360 -2.72 21.23 26.16
C SER A 360 -2.71 19.70 25.97
N ALA A 361 -2.74 19.19 24.74
CA ALA A 361 -2.50 17.80 24.38
C ALA A 361 -1.52 17.71 23.21
N ASN A 362 -0.52 16.81 23.26
CA ASN A 362 0.53 16.60 22.26
C ASN A 362 -0.01 16.27 20.83
N LYS A 363 -0.54 17.25 20.11
CA LYS A 363 -0.96 17.16 18.70
C LYS A 363 -0.16 18.14 17.86
N THR A 364 0.31 17.69 16.70
CA THR A 364 0.83 18.57 15.65
C THR A 364 -0.33 19.28 14.93
N VAL A 365 -0.17 20.57 14.66
CA VAL A 365 -1.11 21.44 13.90
C VAL A 365 -1.51 20.80 12.56
N ASN A 366 -0.59 20.03 11.94
CA ASN A 366 -0.82 19.24 10.71
C ASN A 366 -2.03 18.30 10.74
N SER A 367 -2.41 17.76 11.90
CA SER A 367 -3.51 16.79 11.99
C SER A 367 -4.90 17.44 11.83
N LEU A 368 -4.97 18.77 11.89
CA LEU A 368 -6.23 19.52 11.99
C LEU A 368 -6.48 20.46 10.79
N LEU A 369 -5.43 20.86 10.06
CA LEU A 369 -5.53 21.59 8.78
C LEU A 369 -5.76 20.68 7.57
N LYS A 370 -5.61 19.36 7.71
CA LYS A 370 -6.02 18.41 6.66
C LYS A 370 -7.54 18.41 6.56
N GLN A 371 -8.08 19.11 5.57
CA GLN A 371 -9.44 18.87 5.10
C GLN A 371 -9.60 17.37 4.87
N GLU A 372 -10.69 16.81 5.39
CA GLU A 372 -11.05 15.45 5.06
C GLU A 372 -11.20 15.35 3.54
N TYR A 373 -10.62 14.28 2.98
CA TYR A 373 -10.67 14.04 1.55
C TYR A 373 -12.14 13.88 1.14
N ASP A 374 -12.66 14.88 0.44
CA ASP A 374 -13.98 14.85 -0.15
C ASP A 374 -13.86 14.49 -1.64
N PRO A 375 -14.21 13.26 -2.03
CA PRO A 375 -14.15 12.85 -3.43
C PRO A 375 -15.09 13.70 -4.32
N THR A 376 -16.17 14.25 -3.77
CA THR A 376 -17.17 15.04 -4.50
C THR A 376 -16.56 16.33 -5.03
N LYS A 377 -15.87 17.09 -4.17
CA LYS A 377 -15.14 18.31 -4.55
C LYS A 377 -14.05 18.05 -5.59
N THR A 378 -13.48 16.84 -5.59
CA THR A 378 -12.49 16.46 -6.60
C THR A 378 -13.15 16.21 -7.93
N ILE A 379 -14.30 15.53 -7.96
CA ILE A 379 -15.08 15.30 -9.19
C ILE A 379 -15.53 16.64 -9.79
N GLU A 380 -16.19 17.49 -8.99
CA GLU A 380 -16.67 18.81 -9.42
C GLU A 380 -15.55 19.69 -10.00
N ARG A 381 -14.31 19.52 -9.53
CA ARG A 381 -13.16 20.26 -10.07
C ARG A 381 -12.90 19.92 -11.54
N PHE A 382 -13.05 18.66 -11.92
CA PHE A 382 -12.80 18.21 -13.29
C PHE A 382 -14.01 18.44 -14.20
N ASP A 383 -15.06 19.12 -13.73
CA ASP A 383 -16.11 19.66 -14.59
C ASP A 383 -15.74 21.05 -15.16
N LEU A 384 -14.66 21.68 -14.64
CA LEU A 384 -14.15 22.96 -15.15
C LEU A 384 -13.45 22.82 -16.52
N PRO A 385 -13.37 23.91 -17.31
CA PRO A 385 -12.71 23.93 -18.62
C PRO A 385 -11.27 23.42 -18.59
N PHE A 386 -10.85 22.79 -19.69
CA PHE A 386 -9.52 22.20 -19.87
C PHE A 386 -8.72 22.94 -20.93
N PHE A 387 -7.43 23.14 -20.65
CA PHE A 387 -6.45 23.67 -21.60
C PHE A 387 -5.17 22.82 -21.57
N GLU A 388 -4.31 22.97 -22.58
CA GLU A 388 -3.09 22.17 -22.74
C GLU A 388 -1.89 23.06 -22.96
N ASP A 389 -0.77 22.69 -22.33
CA ASP A 389 0.56 23.26 -22.53
C ASP A 389 0.58 24.80 -22.63
N VAL A 390 -0.21 25.46 -21.79
CA VAL A 390 -0.28 26.92 -21.77
C VAL A 390 1.08 27.48 -21.33
N PRO A 391 1.71 28.36 -22.12
CA PRO A 391 2.95 29.01 -21.75
C PRO A 391 2.83 29.78 -20.43
N MET A 392 3.90 29.78 -19.61
CA MET A 392 3.87 30.36 -18.26
C MET A 392 3.50 31.84 -18.25
N ASP A 393 3.95 32.60 -19.24
CA ASP A 393 3.69 34.04 -19.41
C ASP A 393 2.21 34.36 -19.69
N LYS A 394 1.40 33.35 -20.04
CA LYS A 394 -0.03 33.52 -20.32
C LYS A 394 -0.95 33.02 -19.22
N LEU A 395 -0.41 32.43 -18.14
CA LEU A 395 -1.20 31.78 -17.09
C LEU A 395 -2.17 32.73 -16.39
N ASP A 396 -1.78 33.99 -16.19
CA ASP A 396 -2.62 34.99 -15.51
C ASP A 396 -3.91 35.33 -16.27
N THR A 397 -3.96 35.04 -17.58
CA THR A 397 -5.16 35.27 -18.41
C THR A 397 -6.25 34.21 -18.17
N TYR A 398 -5.93 33.12 -17.48
CA TYR A 398 -6.85 32.02 -17.23
C TYR A 398 -7.48 32.11 -15.85
N LYS A 399 -8.74 31.69 -15.75
CA LYS A 399 -9.52 31.68 -14.53
C LYS A 399 -10.44 30.47 -14.50
N ASP A 400 -10.63 29.90 -13.30
CA ASP A 400 -11.58 28.83 -13.03
C ASP A 400 -11.43 27.61 -13.97
N CYS A 401 -10.19 27.17 -14.26
CA CYS A 401 -9.92 26.11 -15.23
C CYS A 401 -8.80 25.14 -14.80
N ASN A 402 -8.64 24.05 -15.54
CA ASN A 402 -7.57 23.07 -15.40
C ASN A 402 -6.67 23.11 -16.63
N ILE A 403 -5.36 23.10 -16.43
CA ILE A 403 -4.37 23.09 -17.51
C ILE A 403 -3.54 21.81 -17.39
N PHE A 404 -3.48 21.02 -18.45
CA PHE A 404 -2.70 19.80 -18.50
C PHE A 404 -1.41 20.02 -19.28
N TYR A 405 -0.32 19.51 -18.71
CA TYR A 405 0.97 19.48 -19.37
C TYR A 405 1.34 18.06 -19.71
N HIS A 406 1.94 17.87 -20.89
CA HIS A 406 2.42 16.55 -21.34
C HIS A 406 3.68 16.08 -20.57
N ASN A 407 4.11 16.82 -19.54
CA ASN A 407 5.24 16.47 -18.68
C ASN A 407 4.80 15.56 -17.53
N GLY A 408 5.62 14.55 -17.24
CA GLY A 408 5.38 13.61 -16.15
C GLY A 408 5.59 14.16 -14.74
N ASN A 409 6.16 15.36 -14.61
CA ASN A 409 6.49 16.01 -13.34
C ASN A 409 6.52 17.53 -13.52
N LEU A 410 5.81 18.28 -12.68
CA LEU A 410 5.79 19.76 -12.72
C LEU A 410 6.86 20.41 -11.83
N HIS A 411 7.95 19.70 -11.53
CA HIS A 411 9.01 20.21 -10.65
C HIS A 411 9.67 21.48 -11.20
N ASP A 412 10.17 21.44 -12.45
CA ASP A 412 10.81 22.60 -13.08
C ASP A 412 9.85 23.80 -13.17
N MET A 413 8.58 23.56 -13.51
CA MET A 413 7.55 24.58 -13.56
C MET A 413 7.28 25.24 -12.19
N LEU A 414 7.24 24.48 -11.09
CA LEU A 414 7.10 25.06 -9.76
C LEU A 414 8.27 25.99 -9.43
N ILE A 415 9.48 25.56 -9.80
CA ILE A 415 10.71 26.33 -9.59
C ILE A 415 10.71 27.61 -10.43
N ASP A 416 10.31 27.54 -11.69
CA ASP A 416 10.28 28.70 -12.58
C ASP A 416 9.17 29.71 -12.23
N LEU A 417 8.01 29.21 -11.77
CA LEU A 417 6.97 30.06 -11.19
C LEU A 417 7.48 30.81 -9.96
N PHE A 418 8.16 30.11 -9.04
CA PHE A 418 8.76 30.74 -7.86
C PHE A 418 9.78 31.81 -8.23
N LYS A 419 10.66 31.55 -9.22
CA LYS A 419 11.64 32.53 -9.71
C LYS A 419 10.98 33.78 -10.28
N THR A 420 9.85 33.63 -10.96
CA THR A 420 9.20 34.73 -11.68
C THR A 420 8.31 35.57 -10.75
N THR A 421 7.60 34.94 -9.82
CA THR A 421 6.58 35.62 -9.00
C THR A 421 7.00 35.84 -7.54
N ASN A 422 8.06 35.19 -7.06
CA ASN A 422 8.44 35.13 -5.64
C ASN A 422 7.33 34.55 -4.72
N ILE A 423 6.47 33.71 -5.28
CA ILE A 423 5.36 33.03 -4.59
C ILE A 423 5.65 31.52 -4.52
N HIS A 424 5.56 30.92 -3.33
CA HIS A 424 5.61 29.47 -3.17
C HIS A 424 4.20 28.87 -3.25
N TYR A 425 3.83 28.38 -4.43
CA TYR A 425 2.51 27.80 -4.69
C TYR A 425 2.28 26.47 -3.98
N LYS A 426 1.02 26.19 -3.64
CA LYS A 426 0.62 24.89 -3.10
C LYS A 426 0.73 23.82 -4.18
N SER A 427 1.48 22.76 -3.92
CA SER A 427 1.64 21.63 -4.83
C SER A 427 1.14 20.31 -4.22
N LYS A 428 0.70 19.38 -5.08
CA LYS A 428 0.34 18.01 -4.72
C LYS A 428 1.35 17.04 -5.30
N HIS A 429 1.85 16.14 -4.46
CA HIS A 429 2.86 15.15 -4.82
C HIS A 429 2.26 13.74 -4.91
N LYS A 430 2.72 12.94 -5.88
CA LYS A 430 2.47 11.50 -5.99
C LYS A 430 3.81 10.77 -5.98
N GLY A 431 4.24 10.32 -4.80
CA GLY A 431 5.63 9.88 -4.60
C GLY A 431 6.58 11.06 -4.76
N ASP A 432 7.55 10.94 -5.67
CA ASP A 432 8.52 12.00 -5.99
C ASP A 432 8.05 12.98 -7.08
N ILE A 433 6.86 12.76 -7.66
CA ILE A 433 6.34 13.54 -8.78
C ILE A 433 5.44 14.66 -8.27
N ILE A 434 5.63 15.89 -8.75
CA ILE A 434 4.67 16.98 -8.58
C ILE A 434 3.55 16.78 -9.61
N SER A 435 2.40 16.30 -9.11
CA SER A 435 1.25 15.96 -9.94
C SER A 435 0.31 17.12 -10.24
N CYS A 436 0.31 18.14 -9.37
CA CYS A 436 -0.54 19.31 -9.52
C CYS A 436 0.05 20.52 -8.80
N ILE A 437 -0.08 21.70 -9.40
CA ILE A 437 0.21 23.01 -8.78
C ILE A 437 -1.10 23.80 -8.74
N HIS A 438 -1.42 24.37 -7.58
CA HIS A 438 -2.55 25.27 -7.40
C HIS A 438 -2.08 26.69 -7.71
N PHE A 439 -2.52 27.21 -8.83
CA PHE A 439 -2.17 28.55 -9.31
C PHE A 439 -3.26 29.57 -8.93
N GLU A 440 -3.05 30.83 -9.29
CA GLU A 440 -3.98 31.93 -9.04
C GLU A 440 -5.29 31.76 -9.82
N ASN A 441 -6.28 32.63 -9.53
CA ASN A 441 -7.57 32.66 -10.23
C ASN A 441 -8.28 31.29 -10.29
N ASN A 442 -8.07 30.45 -9.25
CA ASN A 442 -8.62 29.10 -9.18
C ASN A 442 -8.18 28.20 -10.36
N VAL A 443 -6.97 28.40 -10.90
CA VAL A 443 -6.36 27.56 -11.94
C VAL A 443 -5.58 26.41 -11.30
N ARG A 444 -5.62 25.22 -11.92
CA ARG A 444 -4.81 24.06 -11.50
C ARG A 444 -4.02 23.52 -12.68
N LEU A 445 -2.72 23.45 -12.48
CA LEU A 445 -1.77 22.89 -13.44
C LEU A 445 -1.60 21.41 -13.10
N TYR A 446 -1.70 20.50 -14.06
CA TYR A 446 -1.61 19.05 -13.85
C TYR A 446 -0.53 18.42 -14.73
N SER A 447 0.25 17.52 -14.15
CA SER A 447 1.17 16.65 -14.90
C SER A 447 0.42 15.53 -15.62
N ASN A 448 0.99 14.98 -16.69
CA ASN A 448 0.51 13.73 -17.29
C ASN A 448 0.81 12.52 -16.39
N ALA A 449 -0.26 11.96 -15.80
CA ALA A 449 -0.19 10.76 -14.95
C ALA A 449 0.22 9.48 -15.71
N ASN A 450 0.17 9.49 -17.03
CA ASN A 450 0.42 8.35 -17.93
C ASN A 450 1.71 8.51 -18.77
N HIS A 451 2.55 9.50 -18.49
CA HIS A 451 3.76 9.81 -19.27
C HIS A 451 4.74 8.65 -19.48
N LYS A 452 4.71 7.60 -18.64
CA LYS A 452 5.59 6.41 -18.77
C LYS A 452 5.02 5.34 -19.68
N ILE A 453 3.81 5.53 -20.21
CA ILE A 453 3.04 4.51 -20.92
C ILE A 453 3.00 4.85 -22.41
N GLY A 454 4.11 4.69 -23.13
CA GLY A 454 4.16 4.98 -24.58
C GLY A 454 3.67 6.39 -24.94
N ASN A 455 3.02 6.52 -26.11
CA ASN A 455 2.38 7.78 -26.56
C ASN A 455 0.97 7.96 -25.96
N THR A 456 0.80 7.70 -24.67
CA THR A 456 -0.50 7.84 -23.98
C THR A 456 -0.51 9.09 -23.10
N ASP A 457 -1.63 9.80 -23.13
CA ASP A 457 -1.83 11.04 -22.39
C ASP A 457 -3.13 11.05 -21.56
N TRP A 458 -3.42 12.15 -20.86
CA TRP A 458 -4.61 12.33 -20.03
C TRP A 458 -5.92 12.21 -20.84
N LYS A 459 -5.90 12.51 -22.15
CA LYS A 459 -7.05 12.32 -23.06
C LYS A 459 -7.45 10.86 -23.18
N ASP A 460 -6.48 9.96 -23.33
CA ASP A 460 -6.73 8.52 -23.39
C ASP A 460 -7.33 8.03 -22.07
N ALA A 461 -6.82 8.52 -20.95
CA ALA A 461 -7.37 8.25 -19.63
C ALA A 461 -8.81 8.77 -19.48
N LYS A 462 -9.14 9.94 -20.05
CA LYS A 462 -10.50 10.48 -20.06
C LYS A 462 -11.44 9.60 -20.89
N VAL A 463 -11.05 9.21 -22.11
CA VAL A 463 -11.83 8.29 -22.96
C VAL A 463 -12.07 6.97 -22.23
N LEU A 464 -11.05 6.42 -21.57
CA LEU A 464 -11.19 5.21 -20.75
C LEU A 464 -12.16 5.40 -19.58
N CYS A 465 -12.11 6.55 -18.90
CA CYS A 465 -13.05 6.89 -17.83
C CYS A 465 -14.49 6.92 -18.36
N ASP A 466 -14.72 7.51 -19.52
CA ASP A 466 -16.04 7.58 -20.16
C ASP A 466 -16.56 6.20 -20.55
N LEU A 467 -15.71 5.36 -21.18
CA LEU A 467 -16.03 3.97 -21.52
C LEU A 467 -16.39 3.14 -20.27
N ALA A 468 -15.62 3.31 -19.20
CA ALA A 468 -15.81 2.60 -17.94
C ALA A 468 -16.91 3.21 -17.04
N LYS A 469 -17.51 4.34 -17.45
CA LYS A 469 -18.52 5.10 -16.67
C LYS A 469 -18.01 5.50 -15.28
N ILE A 470 -16.77 5.99 -15.20
CA ILE A 470 -16.16 6.53 -13.98
C ILE A 470 -15.77 8.00 -14.20
N SER A 471 -15.81 8.83 -13.16
CA SER A 471 -15.46 10.26 -13.28
C SER A 471 -13.97 10.45 -13.51
N PHE A 472 -13.59 11.23 -14.52
CA PHE A 472 -12.20 11.58 -14.78
C PHE A 472 -11.64 12.50 -13.68
N LYS A 473 -10.43 12.17 -13.20
CA LYS A 473 -9.76 12.84 -12.07
C LYS A 473 -8.24 13.01 -12.29
N ASN A 474 -7.79 13.05 -13.55
CA ASN A 474 -6.37 12.92 -13.94
C ASN A 474 -5.69 11.65 -13.38
N GLN A 475 -6.37 10.53 -13.54
CA GLN A 475 -5.95 9.23 -13.03
C GLN A 475 -5.09 8.48 -14.06
N SER A 476 -4.11 7.73 -13.56
CA SER A 476 -3.30 6.86 -14.43
C SER A 476 -4.11 5.64 -14.89
N ILE A 477 -3.82 5.06 -16.05
CA ILE A 477 -4.51 3.86 -16.57
C ILE A 477 -4.56 2.70 -15.55
N PRO A 478 -3.48 2.37 -14.81
CA PRO A 478 -3.56 1.36 -13.74
C PRO A 478 -4.55 1.74 -12.62
N ALA A 479 -4.65 3.03 -12.29
CA ALA A 479 -5.58 3.52 -11.27
C ALA A 479 -7.03 3.47 -11.77
N ILE A 480 -7.28 3.78 -13.05
CA ILE A 480 -8.58 3.55 -13.70
C ILE A 480 -8.95 2.07 -13.61
N SER A 481 -8.01 1.19 -13.94
CA SER A 481 -8.22 -0.25 -13.86
C SER A 481 -8.53 -0.73 -12.43
N TYR A 482 -7.90 -0.11 -11.44
CA TYR A 482 -8.19 -0.37 -10.03
C TYR A 482 -9.57 0.17 -9.62
N GLU A 483 -9.96 1.40 -10.01
CA GLU A 483 -11.32 1.94 -9.75
C GLU A 483 -12.41 1.08 -10.42
N ILE A 484 -12.13 0.54 -11.62
CA ILE A 484 -13.00 -0.43 -12.29
C ILE A 484 -13.10 -1.71 -11.46
N PHE A 485 -11.96 -2.26 -11.01
CA PHE A 485 -11.94 -3.45 -10.15
C PHE A 485 -12.73 -3.21 -8.85
N GLU A 486 -12.57 -2.05 -8.21
CA GLU A 486 -13.36 -1.64 -7.05
C GLU A 486 -14.85 -1.57 -7.39
N SER A 487 -15.23 -1.21 -8.62
CA SER A 487 -16.63 -1.23 -9.03
C SER A 487 -17.28 -2.63 -9.03
N PHE A 488 -16.48 -3.71 -9.13
CA PHE A 488 -16.94 -5.10 -8.94
C PHE A 488 -17.07 -5.46 -7.45
N HIS A 489 -16.41 -4.71 -6.58
CA HIS A 489 -16.26 -5.01 -5.16
C HIS A 489 -16.80 -3.89 -4.27
N THR A 490 -17.58 -2.97 -4.85
CA THR A 490 -17.85 -1.67 -4.23
C THR A 490 -18.69 -1.88 -3.00
N LYS A 491 -18.09 -1.54 -1.87
CA LYS A 491 -18.78 -1.48 -0.59
C LYS A 491 -19.61 -0.22 -0.55
N GLY A 492 -20.93 -0.36 -0.63
CA GLY A 492 -21.86 0.71 -0.25
C GLY A 492 -21.74 2.04 -1.00
N THR A 493 -21.37 2.05 -2.29
CA THR A 493 -21.47 3.27 -3.14
C THR A 493 -22.87 3.42 -3.73
N LYS A 494 -23.21 4.63 -4.24
CA LYS A 494 -24.53 4.96 -4.85
C LYS A 494 -24.99 3.97 -5.94
N ARG A 495 -24.09 3.26 -6.62
CA ARG A 495 -24.40 2.27 -7.67
C ARG A 495 -25.10 1.01 -7.14
N PHE A 496 -24.88 0.69 -5.87
CA PHE A 496 -25.52 -0.38 -5.12
C PHE A 496 -26.54 0.17 -4.12
N LEU A 497 -27.15 1.33 -4.41
CA LEU A 497 -28.40 1.71 -3.75
C LEU A 497 -29.36 0.53 -3.88
N ARG A 498 -29.98 0.17 -2.75
CA ARG A 498 -31.01 -0.86 -2.72
C ARG A 498 -32.05 -0.48 -3.77
N SER A 499 -32.10 -1.22 -4.87
CA SER A 499 -33.11 -0.98 -5.90
C SER A 499 -34.45 -1.44 -5.35
N HIS A 500 -35.52 -0.76 -5.75
CA HIS A 500 -36.85 -1.21 -5.39
C HIS A 500 -37.13 -2.53 -6.10
N THR A 501 -37.10 -3.64 -5.36
CA THR A 501 -37.43 -4.96 -5.90
C THR A 501 -38.90 -4.99 -6.31
N SER A 502 -39.18 -5.18 -7.60
CA SER A 502 -40.56 -5.26 -8.12
C SER A 502 -41.30 -6.47 -7.52
N LYS A 503 -42.63 -6.43 -7.52
CA LYS A 503 -43.47 -7.52 -7.00
C LYS A 503 -43.18 -8.86 -7.73
N ALA A 504 -43.02 -8.81 -9.06
CA ALA A 504 -42.65 -9.97 -9.87
C ALA A 504 -41.31 -10.62 -9.45
N ILE A 505 -40.29 -9.82 -9.14
CA ILE A 505 -38.99 -10.34 -8.67
C ILE A 505 -39.11 -10.92 -7.25
N LYS A 506 -39.87 -10.25 -6.36
CA LYS A 506 -40.16 -10.76 -5.01
C LYS A 506 -40.84 -12.12 -5.06
N ASP A 507 -41.82 -12.29 -5.93
CA ASP A 507 -42.57 -13.53 -6.09
C ASP A 507 -41.70 -14.64 -6.70
N THR A 508 -40.82 -14.30 -7.65
CA THR A 508 -39.85 -15.24 -8.24
C THR A 508 -38.86 -15.76 -7.19
N ILE A 509 -38.28 -14.86 -6.37
CA ILE A 509 -37.37 -15.25 -5.28
C ILE A 509 -38.12 -16.13 -4.27
N LEU A 510 -39.34 -15.73 -3.88
CA LEU A 510 -40.15 -16.47 -2.93
C LEU A 510 -40.48 -17.89 -3.44
N ALA A 511 -40.87 -18.02 -4.71
CA ALA A 511 -41.14 -19.31 -5.37
C ALA A 511 -39.88 -20.19 -5.44
N SER A 512 -38.73 -19.61 -5.80
CA SER A 512 -37.43 -20.34 -5.81
C SER A 512 -37.00 -20.86 -4.43
N GLN A 513 -37.61 -20.34 -3.36
CA GLN A 513 -37.37 -20.75 -1.98
C GLN A 513 -38.53 -21.59 -1.40
N ASN A 514 -39.41 -22.14 -2.24
CA ASN A 514 -40.61 -22.88 -1.82
C ASN A 514 -41.49 -22.10 -0.84
N SER A 515 -41.63 -20.80 -1.08
CA SER A 515 -42.33 -19.84 -0.21
C SER A 515 -41.81 -19.80 1.22
N CYS A 516 -40.54 -20.14 1.44
CA CYS A 516 -39.91 -20.21 2.75
C CYS A 516 -38.73 -19.24 2.89
N CYS A 517 -38.42 -18.85 4.12
CA CYS A 517 -37.24 -18.04 4.46
C CYS A 517 -35.96 -18.77 4.03
N LYS A 518 -35.02 -18.09 3.38
CA LYS A 518 -33.79 -18.75 2.92
C LYS A 518 -32.95 -19.30 4.07
N ILE A 519 -32.88 -18.54 5.18
CA ILE A 519 -32.10 -18.88 6.38
C ILE A 519 -32.85 -19.88 7.24
N CYS A 520 -34.02 -19.50 7.77
CA CYS A 520 -34.74 -20.32 8.74
C CYS A 520 -35.79 -21.25 8.14
N LYS A 521 -35.90 -21.35 6.81
CA LYS A 521 -36.80 -22.29 6.10
C LYS A 521 -38.30 -22.25 6.49
N VAL A 522 -38.75 -21.23 7.22
CA VAL A 522 -40.17 -21.06 7.59
C VAL A 522 -40.96 -20.47 6.44
N LYS A 523 -42.18 -20.95 6.21
CA LYS A 523 -43.12 -20.41 5.21
C LYS A 523 -43.40 -18.92 5.46
N LEU A 524 -43.15 -18.08 4.46
CA LEU A 524 -43.21 -16.63 4.56
C LEU A 524 -44.60 -16.11 4.18
N ILE A 525 -45.26 -15.44 5.12
CA ILE A 525 -46.50 -14.68 4.89
C ILE A 525 -46.17 -13.19 4.65
N SER A 526 -45.18 -12.67 5.39
CA SER A 526 -44.53 -11.37 5.15
C SER A 526 -43.02 -11.54 5.22
N PHE A 527 -42.30 -10.84 4.35
CA PHE A 527 -40.86 -11.03 4.16
C PHE A 527 -40.17 -9.74 3.69
N GLU A 528 -38.88 -9.67 4.03
CA GLU A 528 -37.95 -8.68 3.52
C GLU A 528 -37.12 -9.37 2.42
N ILE A 529 -36.90 -8.68 1.31
CA ILE A 529 -35.84 -9.10 0.39
C ILE A 529 -34.52 -8.57 0.92
N ASP A 530 -33.60 -9.49 1.17
CA ASP A 530 -32.26 -9.19 1.61
C ASP A 530 -31.24 -9.66 0.60
N HIS A 531 -30.05 -9.07 0.63
CA HIS A 531 -28.94 -9.56 -0.17
C HIS A 531 -28.32 -10.81 0.47
N VAL A 532 -27.76 -11.75 -0.27
CA VAL A 532 -27.01 -12.90 0.29
C VAL A 532 -25.67 -12.39 0.82
N LYS A 533 -24.94 -11.68 -0.04
CA LYS A 533 -23.80 -10.83 0.29
C LYS A 533 -24.29 -9.39 0.35
N SER A 534 -24.09 -8.67 1.46
CA SER A 534 -24.60 -7.30 1.59
C SER A 534 -24.01 -6.34 0.55
N LEU A 535 -24.77 -5.30 0.18
CA LEU A 535 -24.32 -4.19 -0.66
C LEU A 535 -23.06 -3.52 -0.07
N ALA A 536 -22.99 -3.41 1.26
CA ALA A 536 -21.83 -2.89 1.99
C ALA A 536 -20.60 -3.82 1.95
N SER A 537 -20.76 -5.07 1.54
CA SER A 537 -19.67 -6.04 1.38
C SER A 537 -19.39 -6.35 -0.10
N GLY A 538 -19.99 -5.61 -1.04
CA GLY A 538 -19.83 -5.83 -2.48
C GLY A 538 -20.71 -6.94 -3.04
N GLY A 539 -21.93 -7.12 -2.51
CA GLY A 539 -22.99 -7.84 -3.21
C GLY A 539 -23.81 -6.91 -4.10
N ASP A 540 -24.42 -7.45 -5.16
CA ASP A 540 -25.20 -6.70 -6.14
C ASP A 540 -26.72 -6.87 -5.96
N ASN A 541 -27.53 -6.17 -6.75
CA ASN A 541 -28.99 -6.32 -6.77
C ASN A 541 -29.46 -7.47 -7.71
N ASP A 542 -28.56 -8.37 -8.14
CA ASP A 542 -28.91 -9.52 -8.98
C ASP A 542 -29.80 -10.49 -8.19
N ILE A 543 -30.78 -11.10 -8.87
CA ILE A 543 -31.72 -12.05 -8.27
C ILE A 543 -31.01 -13.22 -7.57
N LYS A 544 -29.83 -13.64 -8.04
CA LYS A 544 -29.00 -14.68 -7.42
C LYS A 544 -28.42 -14.26 -6.08
N ASN A 545 -28.18 -12.96 -5.90
CA ASN A 545 -27.74 -12.36 -4.64
C ASN A 545 -28.92 -11.86 -3.80
N LEU A 546 -30.17 -12.09 -4.19
CA LEU A 546 -31.33 -11.75 -3.38
C LEU A 546 -31.93 -13.01 -2.74
N GLN A 547 -32.43 -12.84 -1.52
CA GLN A 547 -33.09 -13.90 -0.76
C GLN A 547 -34.27 -13.33 0.02
N ALA A 548 -35.37 -14.06 0.06
CA ALA A 548 -36.50 -13.71 0.92
C ALA A 548 -36.21 -14.18 2.34
N LEU A 549 -36.15 -13.23 3.28
CA LEU A 549 -35.93 -13.47 4.69
C LEU A 549 -37.13 -13.03 5.51
N CYS A 550 -37.41 -13.75 6.59
CA CYS A 550 -38.30 -13.24 7.61
C CYS A 550 -37.67 -12.03 8.31
N LYS A 551 -38.49 -11.12 8.85
CA LYS A 551 -38.03 -9.89 9.52
C LYS A 551 -36.97 -10.14 10.62
N SER A 552 -37.05 -11.27 11.32
CA SER A 552 -36.07 -11.63 12.37
C SER A 552 -34.73 -12.05 11.79
N CYS A 553 -34.70 -12.89 10.75
CA CYS A 553 -33.47 -13.30 10.07
C CYS A 553 -32.79 -12.10 9.39
N HIS A 554 -33.59 -11.22 8.78
CA HIS A 554 -33.13 -9.97 8.19
C HIS A 554 -32.42 -9.08 9.23
N ASN A 555 -33.06 -8.84 10.38
CA ASN A 555 -32.49 -8.03 11.47
C ASN A 555 -31.22 -8.66 12.05
N HIS A 556 -31.18 -9.98 12.23
CA HIS A 556 -30.00 -10.68 12.74
C HIS A 556 -28.80 -10.55 11.80
N LYS A 557 -29.03 -10.77 10.50
CA LYS A 557 -28.00 -10.59 9.47
C LYS A 557 -27.54 -9.14 9.38
N SER A 558 -28.47 -8.18 9.37
CA SER A 558 -28.16 -6.74 9.34
C SER A 558 -27.31 -6.28 10.53
N ASN A 559 -27.58 -6.78 11.74
CA ASN A 559 -26.80 -6.44 12.93
C ASN A 559 -25.39 -7.04 12.90
N LYS A 560 -25.25 -8.26 12.39
CA LYS A 560 -23.94 -8.89 12.17
C LYS A 560 -23.13 -8.08 11.16
N GLU A 561 -23.71 -7.75 10.02
CA GLU A 561 -23.07 -6.95 8.98
C GLU A 561 -22.71 -5.53 9.48
N ALA A 562 -23.54 -4.92 10.31
CA ALA A 562 -23.23 -3.62 10.90
C ALA A 562 -21.97 -3.64 11.78
N SER A 563 -21.66 -4.76 12.43
CA SER A 563 -20.41 -4.92 13.19
C SER A 563 -19.18 -5.14 12.29
N GLU A 564 -19.36 -5.77 11.13
CA GLU A 564 -18.32 -6.03 10.13
C GLU A 564 -17.98 -4.77 9.30
N ARG A 565 -18.94 -3.83 9.17
CA ARG A 565 -18.75 -2.52 8.50
C ARG A 565 -17.70 -1.61 9.15
N LEU A 566 -17.28 -1.87 10.40
CA LEU A 566 -16.20 -1.10 11.04
C LEU A 566 -14.85 -1.24 10.32
N PHE A 567 -14.67 -2.32 9.56
CA PHE A 567 -13.42 -2.64 8.89
C PHE A 567 -13.64 -2.59 7.38
N ASN A 568 -12.91 -1.72 6.69
CA ASN A 568 -12.92 -1.69 5.22
C ASN A 568 -12.15 -2.91 4.68
N MET A 569 -12.77 -4.09 4.74
CA MET A 569 -12.15 -5.36 4.37
C MET A 569 -12.13 -5.61 2.86
N ASP A 570 -11.07 -5.20 2.17
CA ASP A 570 -10.79 -5.81 0.87
C ASP A 570 -10.35 -7.27 1.09
N ASN A 571 -11.10 -8.22 0.54
CA ASN A 571 -10.84 -9.65 0.72
C ASN A 571 -9.51 -10.11 0.09
N ILE A 572 -8.89 -9.26 -0.73
CA ILE A 572 -7.58 -9.48 -1.37
C ILE A 572 -6.40 -8.96 -0.56
N ILE A 573 -6.64 -8.19 0.50
CA ILE A 573 -5.58 -7.61 1.32
C ILE A 573 -5.16 -8.62 2.40
N SER A 574 -3.88 -8.96 2.40
CA SER A 574 -3.23 -9.67 3.50
C SER A 574 -2.78 -8.70 4.58
N SER A 575 -2.95 -9.09 5.83
CA SER A 575 -2.43 -8.41 7.01
C SER A 575 -1.41 -9.30 7.70
N TYR A 576 -0.42 -8.69 8.36
CA TYR A 576 0.71 -9.45 8.89
C TYR A 576 0.96 -9.16 10.37
N ASN A 577 1.51 -10.14 11.07
CA ASN A 577 2.34 -9.85 12.23
C ASN A 577 3.74 -9.44 11.79
N ALA A 578 4.58 -9.02 12.74
CA ALA A 578 5.92 -8.52 12.41
C ALA A 578 6.80 -9.57 11.70
N THR A 579 6.69 -10.84 12.08
CA THR A 579 7.48 -11.92 11.50
C THR A 579 7.05 -12.21 10.06
N THR A 580 5.74 -12.34 9.82
CA THR A 580 5.21 -12.64 8.49
C THR A 580 5.32 -11.45 7.55
N GLN A 581 5.35 -10.23 8.07
CA GLN A 581 5.62 -9.03 7.28
C GLN A 581 6.99 -9.10 6.60
N ASP A 582 8.02 -9.61 7.29
CA ASP A 582 9.38 -9.71 6.75
C ASP A 582 9.50 -10.64 5.53
N ILE A 583 8.62 -11.63 5.40
CA ILE A 583 8.54 -12.52 4.24
C ILE A 583 8.15 -11.71 3.00
N PHE A 584 7.17 -10.83 3.14
CA PHE A 584 6.56 -10.12 2.03
C PHE A 584 7.15 -8.72 1.81
N THR A 585 7.95 -8.18 2.73
CA THR A 585 8.67 -6.90 2.53
C THR A 585 9.84 -7.02 1.56
N LYS A 586 10.56 -8.15 1.53
CA LYS A 586 11.67 -8.38 0.59
C LYS A 586 11.19 -8.40 -0.87
N SER A 587 11.85 -7.69 -1.78
CA SER A 587 11.43 -7.61 -3.19
C SER A 587 11.57 -8.95 -3.90
N LYS A 588 10.46 -9.52 -4.38
CA LYS A 588 10.47 -10.64 -5.33
C LYS A 588 10.44 -10.03 -6.73
N ASN A 589 11.56 -10.11 -7.44
CA ASN A 589 11.70 -9.51 -8.77
C ASN A 589 11.47 -10.57 -9.86
N GLY A 590 11.02 -10.10 -11.03
CA GLY A 590 10.93 -10.93 -12.23
C GLY A 590 12.28 -11.55 -12.60
N PHE A 591 12.24 -12.72 -13.22
CA PHE A 591 13.41 -13.56 -13.47
C PHE A 591 14.15 -13.13 -14.75
N ILE A 592 15.48 -13.02 -14.69
CA ILE A 592 16.34 -12.84 -15.88
C ILE A 592 17.60 -13.70 -15.69
N HIS A 593 17.85 -14.65 -16.58
CA HIS A 593 19.06 -15.48 -16.57
C HIS A 593 19.70 -15.58 -17.96
N ASN A 594 21.01 -15.37 -18.00
CA ASN A 594 21.86 -15.59 -19.17
C ASN A 594 22.63 -16.89 -18.96
N PHE A 595 22.33 -17.93 -19.73
CA PHE A 595 22.98 -19.24 -19.63
C PHE A 595 24.25 -19.35 -20.48
N LYS A 596 24.36 -18.55 -21.56
CA LYS A 596 25.53 -18.51 -22.46
C LYS A 596 25.89 -17.09 -22.89
N GLY A 597 27.15 -16.88 -23.27
CA GLY A 597 27.60 -15.64 -23.90
C GLY A 597 26.92 -15.41 -25.25
N ILE A 598 26.01 -14.43 -25.32
CA ILE A 598 25.21 -14.11 -26.52
C ILE A 598 26.09 -13.90 -27.76
N LYS A 599 27.27 -13.32 -27.60
CA LYS A 599 28.21 -13.05 -28.70
C LYS A 599 28.68 -14.31 -29.43
N ASP A 600 28.92 -15.40 -28.72
CA ASP A 600 29.41 -16.63 -29.34
C ASP A 600 28.28 -17.44 -29.99
N VAL A 601 27.09 -17.41 -29.41
CA VAL A 601 25.87 -17.91 -30.07
C VAL A 601 25.64 -17.14 -31.37
N GLN A 602 25.73 -15.83 -31.35
CA GLN A 602 25.45 -15.00 -32.52
C GLN A 602 26.48 -15.22 -33.65
N LYS A 603 27.74 -15.54 -33.32
CA LYS A 603 28.72 -16.00 -34.31
C LYS A 603 28.29 -17.31 -34.97
N ARG A 604 27.91 -18.33 -34.19
CA ARG A 604 27.47 -19.64 -34.72
C ARG A 604 26.21 -19.54 -35.58
N VAL A 605 25.25 -18.73 -35.16
CA VAL A 605 24.04 -18.42 -35.96
C VAL A 605 24.40 -17.73 -37.27
N ASN A 606 25.28 -16.73 -37.24
CA ASN A 606 25.74 -16.05 -38.45
C ASN A 606 26.51 -16.99 -39.39
N ASN A 607 27.25 -17.95 -38.84
CA ASN A 607 27.97 -18.99 -39.58
C ASN A 607 27.05 -20.13 -40.07
N LYS A 608 25.74 -20.09 -39.77
CA LYS A 608 24.76 -21.16 -40.06
C LYS A 608 25.07 -22.51 -39.38
N GLU A 609 25.89 -22.50 -38.33
CA GLU A 609 26.22 -23.68 -37.52
C GLU A 609 25.10 -24.03 -36.53
N SER A 610 24.30 -23.03 -36.14
CA SER A 610 23.15 -23.19 -35.28
C SER A 610 22.03 -22.24 -35.69
N GLU A 611 20.82 -22.50 -35.23
CA GLU A 611 19.70 -21.56 -35.29
C GLU A 611 19.16 -21.27 -33.89
N VAL A 612 18.51 -20.12 -33.74
CA VAL A 612 17.89 -19.71 -32.47
C VAL A 612 16.39 -19.77 -32.57
N PHE A 613 15.79 -20.40 -31.57
CA PHE A 613 14.35 -20.47 -31.45
C PHE A 613 13.98 -20.16 -30.01
N GLY A 614 13.04 -19.25 -29.86
CA GLY A 614 12.52 -18.82 -28.59
C GLY A 614 11.00 -18.86 -28.57
N ILE A 615 10.49 -19.00 -27.36
CA ILE A 615 9.07 -19.06 -27.07
C ILE A 615 8.78 -17.97 -26.05
N ASP A 616 7.77 -17.15 -26.35
CA ASP A 616 7.23 -16.14 -25.45
C ASP A 616 5.82 -16.54 -25.00
N ILE A 617 5.54 -16.36 -23.72
CA ILE A 617 4.29 -16.73 -23.08
C ILE A 617 3.28 -15.61 -23.32
N ASN A 618 2.27 -15.92 -24.13
CA ASN A 618 1.29 -14.94 -24.57
C ASN A 618 0.50 -14.39 -23.38
N LYS A 619 0.61 -13.07 -23.13
CA LYS A 619 -0.11 -12.33 -22.07
C LYS A 619 -0.02 -13.03 -20.70
N CYS A 620 1.18 -13.56 -20.38
CA CYS A 620 1.49 -14.41 -19.22
C CYS A 620 0.68 -14.07 -17.94
N ARG A 621 0.96 -12.95 -17.27
CA ARG A 621 0.31 -12.58 -15.99
C ARG A 621 -1.21 -12.46 -16.05
N LYS A 622 -1.75 -11.93 -17.14
CA LYS A 622 -3.22 -11.84 -17.34
C LYS A 622 -3.83 -13.23 -17.42
N ASN A 623 -3.23 -14.11 -18.21
CA ASN A 623 -3.74 -15.46 -18.40
C ASN A 623 -3.56 -16.33 -17.15
N ILE A 624 -2.45 -16.16 -16.41
CA ILE A 624 -2.30 -16.74 -15.08
C ILE A 624 -3.44 -16.29 -14.17
N ALA A 625 -3.74 -14.98 -14.12
CA ALA A 625 -4.81 -14.48 -13.27
C ALA A 625 -6.21 -14.97 -13.67
N LYS A 626 -6.46 -15.21 -14.96
CA LYS A 626 -7.77 -15.61 -15.52
C LYS A 626 -8.01 -17.12 -15.52
N TYR A 627 -6.98 -17.91 -15.78
CA TYR A 627 -7.04 -19.36 -15.96
C TYR A 627 -6.29 -20.10 -14.85
N SER A 628 -6.11 -19.45 -13.68
CA SER A 628 -5.47 -20.09 -12.53
C SER A 628 -6.26 -21.32 -12.11
N GLN A 629 -5.55 -22.42 -11.86
CA GLN A 629 -6.08 -23.61 -11.20
C GLN A 629 -5.81 -23.58 -9.68
N TYR A 630 -5.18 -22.50 -9.21
CA TYR A 630 -4.68 -22.35 -7.86
C TYR A 630 -5.40 -21.21 -7.17
N ASP A 631 -6.03 -21.51 -6.03
CA ASP A 631 -6.55 -20.52 -5.09
C ASP A 631 -5.43 -19.60 -4.59
N TYR A 632 -5.76 -18.33 -4.35
CA TYR A 632 -4.81 -17.32 -3.90
C TYR A 632 -4.73 -17.25 -2.38
N CYS A 633 -3.51 -17.19 -1.86
CA CYS A 633 -3.26 -17.08 -0.42
C CYS A 633 -3.57 -15.67 0.09
N VAL A 634 -4.35 -15.55 1.17
CA VAL A 634 -4.60 -14.30 1.89
C VAL A 634 -4.27 -14.49 3.36
N PHE A 635 -3.40 -13.65 3.90
CA PHE A 635 -2.91 -13.80 5.27
C PHE A 635 -3.61 -12.88 6.26
N SER A 636 -3.74 -13.36 7.49
CA SER A 636 -4.19 -12.60 8.65
C SER A 636 -3.04 -12.28 9.59
N VAL A 637 -3.26 -11.36 10.54
CA VAL A 637 -2.25 -11.08 11.58
C VAL A 637 -1.98 -12.27 12.49
N LEU A 638 -2.87 -13.27 12.51
CA LEU A 638 -2.74 -14.47 13.34
C LEU A 638 -2.00 -15.61 12.63
N ASP A 639 -1.68 -15.46 11.35
CA ASP A 639 -1.01 -16.52 10.59
C ASP A 639 0.48 -16.50 10.92
N ASP A 640 1.04 -17.66 11.29
CA ASP A 640 2.42 -17.78 11.74
C ASP A 640 3.20 -18.88 11.01
N ILE A 641 4.52 -18.72 11.00
CA ILE A 641 5.46 -19.67 10.39
C ILE A 641 5.54 -20.91 11.29
N THR A 642 5.28 -22.09 10.74
CA THR A 642 5.44 -23.36 11.45
C THR A 642 6.55 -24.21 10.82
N GLU A 643 7.10 -25.15 11.59
CA GLU A 643 8.00 -26.17 11.03
C GLU A 643 7.22 -27.14 10.16
N PHE A 644 7.78 -27.50 9.00
CA PHE A 644 7.13 -28.45 8.11
C PHE A 644 7.46 -29.90 8.54
N THR A 645 6.56 -30.51 9.30
CA THR A 645 6.72 -31.87 9.84
C THR A 645 6.09 -32.96 8.97
N ASP A 646 5.11 -32.62 8.13
CA ASP A 646 4.26 -33.57 7.39
C ASP A 646 4.88 -34.00 6.04
N LYS A 647 6.03 -34.68 6.09
CA LYS A 647 6.87 -35.03 4.91
C LYS A 647 6.30 -36.11 3.97
N HIS A 648 5.02 -36.47 4.09
CA HIS A 648 4.36 -37.52 3.30
C HIS A 648 2.91 -37.20 2.88
N LYS A 649 2.47 -35.94 3.01
CA LYS A 649 1.14 -35.48 2.55
C LYS A 649 1.27 -34.60 1.31
N ASP A 650 0.17 -34.44 0.56
CA ASP A 650 0.05 -33.40 -0.46
C ASP A 650 0.35 -32.03 0.15
N ILE A 651 1.00 -31.17 -0.63
CA ILE A 651 1.37 -29.81 -0.22
C ILE A 651 0.10 -28.96 -0.04
N PRO A 652 -0.31 -28.55 1.18
CA PRO A 652 -1.47 -27.68 1.36
C PRO A 652 -1.25 -26.27 0.80
N ILE A 653 -2.34 -25.50 0.69
CA ILE A 653 -2.29 -24.09 0.28
C ILE A 653 -1.40 -23.29 1.24
N GLY A 654 -0.55 -22.43 0.70
CA GLY A 654 0.28 -21.52 1.50
C GLY A 654 1.65 -21.24 0.89
N TYR A 655 2.56 -20.79 1.74
CA TYR A 655 3.93 -20.46 1.38
C TYR A 655 4.92 -21.35 2.12
N TYR A 656 6.02 -21.72 1.46
CA TYR A 656 7.00 -22.64 1.99
C TYR A 656 8.40 -22.05 1.89
N TYR A 657 9.17 -22.21 2.95
CA TYR A 657 10.59 -21.89 2.94
C TYR A 657 11.38 -23.12 2.50
N ILE A 658 12.05 -22.99 1.35
CA ILE A 658 12.84 -24.04 0.73
C ILE A 658 14.32 -23.76 0.93
N VAL A 659 15.07 -24.79 1.31
CA VAL A 659 16.53 -24.83 1.21
C VAL A 659 16.91 -25.58 -0.06
N SER A 660 17.47 -24.88 -1.05
CA SER A 660 17.82 -25.46 -2.33
C SER A 660 18.95 -24.68 -3.00
N ASP A 661 19.82 -25.39 -3.71
CA ASP A 661 20.84 -24.80 -4.59
C ASP A 661 20.30 -24.52 -6.00
N ASN A 662 19.03 -24.87 -6.28
CA ASN A 662 18.42 -24.63 -7.58
C ASN A 662 18.17 -23.13 -7.80
N LEU A 663 18.68 -22.62 -8.93
CA LEU A 663 18.51 -21.21 -9.36
C LEU A 663 17.51 -21.05 -10.51
N PHE A 664 16.88 -22.13 -10.97
CA PHE A 664 15.80 -22.09 -11.96
C PHE A 664 15.03 -23.42 -11.91
N PRO A 665 13.72 -23.43 -11.60
CA PRO A 665 12.81 -22.29 -11.45
C PRO A 665 12.86 -21.55 -10.10
N LEU A 666 13.59 -22.07 -9.12
CA LEU A 666 13.76 -21.41 -7.82
C LEU A 666 14.81 -20.29 -7.90
N LYS A 667 15.10 -19.62 -6.78
CA LYS A 667 16.12 -18.57 -6.65
C LYS A 667 17.09 -18.87 -5.50
N GLY A 668 17.36 -20.14 -5.26
CA GLY A 668 18.04 -20.62 -4.07
C GLY A 668 17.11 -20.65 -2.85
N ASN A 669 17.67 -20.37 -1.67
CA ASN A 669 16.91 -20.42 -0.42
C ASN A 669 15.86 -19.30 -0.38
N GLY A 670 14.62 -19.62 -0.02
CA GLY A 670 13.58 -18.59 0.00
C GLY A 670 12.16 -19.08 0.19
N TRP A 671 11.25 -18.12 0.23
CA TRP A 671 9.81 -18.33 0.35
C TRP A 671 9.14 -18.39 -1.04
N TYR A 672 8.45 -19.50 -1.30
CA TYR A 672 7.74 -19.75 -2.54
C TYR A 672 6.31 -20.21 -2.26
N SER A 673 5.40 -19.84 -3.15
CA SER A 673 4.00 -20.27 -3.06
C SER A 673 3.83 -21.74 -3.41
N TYR A 674 2.80 -22.36 -2.84
CA TYR A 674 2.49 -23.77 -3.03
C TYR A 674 2.39 -24.25 -4.50
N PRO A 675 1.96 -23.47 -5.51
CA PRO A 675 1.89 -23.96 -6.89
C PRO A 675 3.27 -24.30 -7.44
N LEU A 676 4.25 -23.44 -7.20
CA LEU A 676 5.63 -23.67 -7.64
C LEU A 676 6.27 -24.83 -6.87
N ILE A 677 5.95 -25.00 -5.58
CA ILE A 677 6.48 -26.10 -4.78
C ILE A 677 5.92 -27.45 -5.23
N ARG A 678 4.60 -27.55 -5.47
CA ARG A 678 3.98 -28.75 -6.04
C ARG A 678 4.65 -29.13 -7.36
N TYR A 679 4.81 -28.16 -8.26
CA TYR A 679 5.51 -28.36 -9.51
C TYR A 679 6.97 -28.82 -9.32
N CYS A 680 7.73 -28.20 -8.42
CA CYS A 680 9.13 -28.58 -8.20
C CYS A 680 9.27 -30.00 -7.62
N LEU A 681 8.32 -30.44 -6.78
CA LEU A 681 8.28 -31.83 -6.28
C LEU A 681 7.91 -32.80 -7.39
N GLU A 682 6.88 -32.50 -8.19
CA GLU A 682 6.46 -33.32 -9.34
C GLU A 682 7.58 -33.51 -10.37
N GLN A 683 8.40 -32.47 -10.58
CA GLN A 683 9.54 -32.51 -11.51
C GLN A 683 10.84 -33.01 -10.87
N ASN A 684 10.81 -33.47 -9.61
CA ASN A 684 11.99 -33.90 -8.84
C ASN A 684 13.12 -32.85 -8.78
N ILE A 685 12.78 -31.56 -8.80
CA ILE A 685 13.71 -30.43 -8.66
C ILE A 685 14.13 -30.26 -7.20
N ILE A 686 13.19 -30.52 -6.29
CA ILE A 686 13.40 -30.55 -4.85
C ILE A 686 12.78 -31.82 -4.27
N CYS A 687 13.12 -32.15 -3.03
CA CYS A 687 12.47 -33.20 -2.26
C CYS A 687 11.76 -32.60 -1.04
N GLN A 688 10.89 -33.37 -0.39
CA GLN A 688 10.17 -32.90 0.80
C GLN A 688 11.13 -32.50 1.94
N GLN A 689 12.34 -33.09 2.00
CA GLN A 689 13.37 -32.73 2.97
C GLN A 689 13.97 -31.33 2.72
N SER A 690 13.81 -30.77 1.52
CA SER A 690 14.20 -29.39 1.20
C SER A 690 13.27 -28.36 1.85
N ILE A 691 12.07 -28.75 2.28
CA ILE A 691 11.07 -27.88 2.90
C ILE A 691 11.35 -27.77 4.40
N LYS A 692 11.65 -26.57 4.89
CA LYS A 692 11.95 -26.34 6.31
C LYS A 692 10.78 -25.74 7.08
N TYR A 693 10.15 -24.72 6.51
CA TYR A 693 9.05 -24.00 7.15
C TYR A 693 7.84 -23.86 6.22
N TYR A 694 6.67 -23.72 6.82
CA TYR A 694 5.39 -23.54 6.17
C TYR A 694 4.66 -22.35 6.80
N LEU A 695 4.02 -21.54 5.96
CA LEU A 695 3.15 -20.45 6.37
C LEU A 695 1.76 -20.74 5.82
N ALA A 696 0.87 -21.18 6.71
CA ALA A 696 -0.52 -21.48 6.39
C ALA A 696 -1.34 -20.19 6.31
N PRO A 697 -2.08 -19.95 5.21
CA PRO A 697 -3.00 -18.84 5.13
C PRO A 697 -4.31 -19.22 5.82
N SER A 698 -4.78 -18.42 6.77
CA SER A 698 -6.11 -18.63 7.36
C SER A 698 -7.25 -18.23 6.42
N LEU A 699 -6.96 -17.55 5.32
CA LEU A 699 -7.92 -17.07 4.31
C LEU A 699 -7.44 -17.40 2.89
N SER A 700 -8.38 -17.62 1.98
CA SER A 700 -8.07 -17.85 0.57
C SER A 700 -9.09 -17.21 -0.35
N LEU A 701 -8.70 -16.99 -1.60
CA LEU A 701 -9.58 -16.59 -2.67
C LEU A 701 -9.61 -17.67 -3.75
N GLN A 702 -10.78 -17.88 -4.31
CA GLN A 702 -10.96 -18.83 -5.41
C GLN A 702 -10.11 -18.43 -6.62
N SER A 703 -9.65 -19.43 -7.36
CA SER A 703 -8.74 -19.24 -8.50
C SER A 703 -9.33 -18.38 -9.63
N ASP A 704 -10.65 -18.31 -9.77
CA ASP A 704 -11.40 -17.57 -10.79
C ASP A 704 -11.78 -16.13 -10.37
N TYR A 705 -11.31 -15.68 -9.20
CA TYR A 705 -11.73 -14.43 -8.57
C TYR A 705 -11.58 -13.18 -9.47
N PHE A 706 -10.54 -13.12 -10.32
CA PHE A 706 -10.30 -11.98 -11.20
C PHE A 706 -11.04 -12.05 -12.55
N ASN A 707 -11.75 -13.14 -12.86
CA ASN A 707 -12.27 -13.42 -14.20
C ASN A 707 -13.27 -12.38 -14.67
N LYS A 708 -14.29 -12.07 -13.85
CA LYS A 708 -15.33 -11.08 -14.18
C LYS A 708 -14.75 -9.70 -14.48
N PHE A 709 -13.75 -9.28 -13.70
CA PHE A 709 -13.07 -8.01 -13.89
C PHE A 709 -12.26 -8.00 -15.19
N ILE A 710 -11.47 -9.06 -15.44
CA ILE A 710 -10.69 -9.18 -16.67
C ILE A 710 -11.60 -9.17 -17.89
N ASP A 711 -12.71 -9.93 -17.86
CA ASP A 711 -13.67 -9.99 -18.96
C ASP A 711 -14.30 -8.63 -19.26
N TYR A 712 -14.64 -7.88 -18.22
CA TYR A 712 -15.17 -6.53 -18.39
C TYR A 712 -14.16 -5.57 -19.01
N VAL A 713 -12.89 -5.57 -18.56
CA VAL A 713 -11.86 -4.71 -19.16
C VAL A 713 -11.67 -5.03 -20.65
N TYR A 714 -11.79 -6.29 -21.06
CA TYR A 714 -11.77 -6.67 -22.48
C TYR A 714 -13.04 -6.21 -23.22
N SER A 715 -14.20 -6.19 -22.56
CA SER A 715 -15.46 -5.71 -23.15
C SER A 715 -15.49 -4.20 -23.46
N LEU A 716 -14.54 -3.42 -22.90
CA LEU A 716 -14.41 -1.99 -23.17
C LEU A 716 -13.85 -1.69 -24.57
N ASP A 717 -13.39 -2.71 -25.30
CA ASP A 717 -12.85 -2.62 -26.66
C ASP A 717 -11.83 -1.47 -26.86
N THR A 718 -10.86 -1.41 -25.95
CA THR A 718 -9.84 -0.35 -25.92
C THR A 718 -8.45 -0.90 -26.25
N PRO A 719 -7.61 -0.18 -27.01
CA PRO A 719 -6.22 -0.60 -27.24
C PRO A 719 -5.40 -0.71 -25.94
N HIS A 720 -5.87 -0.13 -24.83
CA HIS A 720 -5.16 -0.08 -23.54
C HIS A 720 -5.45 -1.27 -22.61
N TYR A 721 -6.32 -2.23 -22.97
CA TYR A 721 -6.73 -3.33 -22.07
C TYR A 721 -5.53 -4.09 -21.47
N LYS A 722 -4.45 -4.26 -22.25
CA LYS A 722 -3.25 -4.98 -21.82
C LYS A 722 -2.54 -4.23 -20.69
N ILE A 723 -2.43 -2.92 -20.82
CA ILE A 723 -1.77 -2.04 -19.84
C ILE A 723 -2.64 -1.92 -18.59
N MET A 724 -3.96 -1.84 -18.74
CA MET A 724 -4.90 -1.83 -17.61
C MET A 724 -4.69 -3.03 -16.70
N ILE A 725 -4.75 -4.25 -17.25
CA ILE A 725 -4.64 -5.48 -16.45
C ILE A 725 -3.22 -5.68 -15.90
N ASN A 726 -2.18 -5.51 -16.72
CA ASN A 726 -0.81 -5.67 -16.25
C ASN A 726 -0.43 -4.60 -15.22
N GLY A 727 -0.91 -3.37 -15.41
CA GLY A 727 -0.75 -2.27 -14.46
C GLY A 727 -1.46 -2.56 -13.15
N PHE A 728 -2.71 -3.03 -13.20
CA PHE A 728 -3.48 -3.46 -12.03
C PHE A 728 -2.75 -4.54 -11.23
N LEU A 729 -2.34 -5.64 -11.87
CA LEU A 729 -1.60 -6.71 -11.21
C LEU A 729 -0.24 -6.21 -10.69
N GLY A 730 0.43 -5.32 -11.43
CA GLY A 730 1.68 -4.71 -11.02
C GLY A 730 1.55 -3.84 -9.77
N MET A 731 0.40 -3.20 -9.54
CA MET A 731 0.15 -2.41 -8.34
C MET A 731 0.18 -3.26 -7.06
N PHE A 732 -0.11 -4.56 -7.15
CA PHE A 732 -0.09 -5.48 -6.00
C PHE A 732 1.33 -5.71 -5.46
N GLY A 733 2.36 -5.42 -6.26
CA GLY A 733 3.77 -5.50 -5.85
C GLY A 733 4.26 -4.29 -5.04
N ASN A 734 3.44 -3.25 -4.83
CA ASN A 734 3.83 -2.07 -4.06
C ASN A 734 3.87 -2.38 -2.56
N LYS A 735 5.02 -2.12 -1.93
CA LYS A 735 5.27 -2.45 -0.50
C LYS A 735 5.47 -1.23 0.38
N ILE A 736 5.81 -0.10 -0.24
CA ILE A 736 6.23 1.13 0.42
C ILE A 736 5.42 2.28 -0.18
N THR A 737 4.80 3.06 0.69
CA THR A 737 4.24 4.34 0.33
C THR A 737 5.30 5.42 0.52
N LYS A 738 5.52 6.23 -0.51
CA LYS A 738 6.46 7.35 -0.49
C LYS A 738 5.69 8.65 -0.47
N THR A 739 6.00 9.52 0.48
CA THR A 739 5.47 10.88 0.53
C THR A 739 6.63 11.86 0.49
N THR A 740 6.53 12.82 -0.42
CA THR A 740 7.53 13.87 -0.60
C THR A 740 6.86 15.23 -0.41
N GLU A 741 7.48 16.11 0.36
CA GLU A 741 7.09 17.51 0.56
C GLU A 741 8.26 18.40 0.12
N ILE A 742 7.99 19.47 -0.62
CA ILE A 742 8.99 20.42 -1.12
C ILE A 742 8.70 21.83 -0.59
N TYR A 743 9.73 22.46 -0.03
CA TYR A 743 9.68 23.84 0.43
C TYR A 743 10.83 24.63 -0.16
N LEU A 744 10.56 25.87 -0.60
CA LEU A 744 11.57 26.78 -1.12
C LEU A 744 11.87 27.86 -0.07
N THR A 745 13.15 28.17 0.14
CA THR A 745 13.62 29.21 1.06
C THR A 745 14.86 29.89 0.49
N ARG A 746 15.08 31.17 0.79
CA ARG A 746 16.33 31.90 0.46
C ARG A 746 17.30 31.90 1.65
N SER A 747 16.83 31.50 2.83
CA SER A 747 17.62 31.36 4.04
C SER A 747 18.42 30.06 4.03
N ILE A 748 19.75 30.20 3.96
CA ILE A 748 20.67 29.09 4.19
C ILE A 748 20.55 28.55 5.62
N ASN A 749 20.22 29.40 6.60
CA ASN A 749 20.09 29.02 8.00
C ASN A 749 18.87 28.10 8.22
N GLU A 750 17.74 28.45 7.61
CA GLU A 750 16.52 27.63 7.65
C GLU A 750 16.72 26.31 6.91
N ALA A 751 17.26 26.35 5.68
CA ALA A 751 17.55 25.14 4.92
C ALA A 751 18.44 24.16 5.72
N SER A 752 19.49 24.71 6.34
CA SER A 752 20.40 23.96 7.21
C SER A 752 19.70 23.40 8.44
N TYR A 753 18.83 24.18 9.11
CA TYR A 753 18.03 23.70 10.24
C TYR A 753 17.16 22.49 9.88
N HIS A 754 16.45 22.56 8.75
CA HIS A 754 15.61 21.45 8.29
C HIS A 754 16.42 20.20 7.99
N TYR A 755 17.62 20.36 7.43
CA TYR A 755 18.54 19.26 7.15
C TYR A 755 19.14 18.63 8.40
N PHE A 756 19.55 19.43 9.40
CA PHE A 756 20.17 18.90 10.62
C PHE A 756 19.19 18.24 11.58
N ASN A 757 17.94 18.72 11.63
CA ASN A 757 16.96 18.27 12.63
C ASN A 757 15.94 17.26 12.11
N ASN A 758 15.98 16.89 10.82
CA ASN A 758 15.08 15.90 10.26
C ASN A 758 15.84 14.85 9.43
N ASN A 759 15.45 13.60 9.58
CA ASN A 759 15.97 12.52 8.73
C ASN A 759 15.38 12.66 7.30
N ASN A 760 16.17 12.30 6.28
CA ASN A 760 15.77 12.29 4.87
C ASN A 760 15.34 13.65 4.29
N VAL A 761 16.17 14.68 4.54
CA VAL A 761 16.05 16.00 3.94
C VAL A 761 17.19 16.22 2.96
N PHE A 762 16.89 16.87 1.84
CA PHE A 762 17.88 17.26 0.83
C PHE A 762 17.79 18.76 0.57
N ILE A 763 18.92 19.40 0.28
CA ILE A 763 19.01 20.83 -0.04
C ILE A 763 19.59 20.97 -1.44
N VAL A 764 18.77 21.42 -2.40
CA VAL A 764 19.23 21.73 -3.77
C VAL A 764 19.35 23.25 -3.92
N PRO A 765 20.56 23.83 -4.01
CA PRO A 765 20.68 25.25 -4.32
C PRO A 765 20.42 25.46 -5.81
N ASN A 766 19.65 26.49 -6.10
CA ASN A 766 19.38 26.98 -7.44
C ASN A 766 19.95 28.39 -7.53
N SER A 767 20.78 28.64 -8.55
CA SER A 767 21.43 29.92 -8.80
C SER A 767 21.15 30.37 -10.23
N ASN A 768 20.61 31.58 -10.41
CA ASN A 768 20.61 32.31 -11.69
C ASN A 768 20.66 33.82 -11.37
N ASN A 769 21.45 34.59 -12.11
CA ASN A 769 21.48 36.06 -12.12
C ASN A 769 21.22 36.71 -10.74
N ASP A 770 22.20 36.58 -9.84
CA ASP A 770 22.33 37.27 -8.54
C ASP A 770 21.47 36.83 -7.34
N GLU A 771 20.48 35.92 -7.47
CA GLU A 771 19.76 35.36 -6.31
C GLU A 771 19.95 33.83 -6.16
N THR A 772 20.37 33.40 -4.96
CA THR A 772 20.49 31.97 -4.60
C THR A 772 19.33 31.58 -3.68
N PHE A 773 18.63 30.50 -4.01
CA PHE A 773 17.61 29.89 -3.14
C PHE A 773 17.82 28.39 -2.99
N PHE A 774 17.20 27.81 -1.97
CA PHE A 774 17.36 26.43 -1.53
C PHE A 774 16.03 25.68 -1.60
N GLU A 775 16.04 24.51 -2.23
CA GLU A 775 14.93 23.57 -2.22
C GLU A 775 15.13 22.54 -1.11
N ILE A 776 14.23 22.53 -0.12
CA ILE A 776 14.17 21.57 0.98
C ILE A 776 13.21 20.45 0.59
N VAL A 777 13.74 19.25 0.35
CA VAL A 777 12.94 18.06 0.00
C VAL A 777 12.85 17.10 1.18
N HIS A 778 11.67 16.97 1.77
CA HIS A 778 11.39 15.99 2.83
C HIS A 778 10.82 14.71 2.26
N LYS A 779 11.50 13.58 2.46
CA LYS A 779 11.01 12.26 2.03
C LYS A 779 10.67 11.37 3.22
N LYS A 780 9.46 10.83 3.23
CA LYS A 780 9.03 9.81 4.18
C LYS A 780 8.61 8.56 3.44
N GLU A 781 9.20 7.44 3.83
CA GLU A 781 8.87 6.12 3.34
C GLU A 781 8.22 5.34 4.48
N THR A 782 7.05 4.76 4.22
CA THR A 782 6.33 3.91 5.18
C THR A 782 5.99 2.58 4.53
N TYR A 783 6.37 1.48 5.17
CA TYR A 783 5.95 0.16 4.77
C TYR A 783 4.44 0.02 4.95
N GLN A 784 3.81 -0.69 4.01
CA GLN A 784 2.40 -1.02 4.15
C GLN A 784 2.26 -2.21 5.11
N GLU A 785 1.51 -2.02 6.19
CA GLU A 785 1.16 -3.09 7.16
C GLU A 785 0.22 -4.13 6.54
N ASP A 786 -0.48 -3.71 5.50
CA ASP A 786 -1.47 -4.46 4.75
C ASP A 786 -1.12 -4.41 3.26
N SER A 787 -1.14 -5.54 2.55
CA SER A 787 -0.74 -5.55 1.14
C SER A 787 -1.31 -6.70 0.32
N TYR A 788 -1.25 -6.54 -1.00
CA TYR A 788 -1.62 -7.55 -1.99
C TYR A 788 -0.44 -8.42 -2.46
N VAL A 789 0.74 -8.20 -1.86
CA VAL A 789 2.01 -8.82 -2.25
C VAL A 789 1.98 -10.36 -2.32
N PRO A 790 1.27 -11.09 -1.44
CA PRO A 790 1.25 -12.55 -1.50
C PRO A 790 0.57 -13.07 -2.77
N ILE A 791 -0.50 -12.40 -3.22
CA ILE A 791 -1.16 -12.71 -4.49
C ILE A 791 -0.20 -12.42 -5.65
N PHE A 792 0.47 -11.26 -5.62
CA PHE A 792 1.44 -10.88 -6.65
C PHE A 792 2.62 -11.86 -6.74
N ASN A 793 3.20 -12.23 -5.60
CA ASN A 793 4.31 -13.18 -5.52
C ASN A 793 3.89 -14.57 -6.03
N GLN A 794 2.65 -15.00 -5.76
CA GLN A 794 2.11 -16.27 -6.26
C GLN A 794 1.96 -16.23 -7.79
N ILE A 795 1.49 -15.11 -8.36
CA ILE A 795 1.45 -14.92 -9.82
C ILE A 795 2.85 -14.98 -10.43
N LEU A 796 3.85 -14.38 -9.78
CA LEU A 796 5.25 -14.46 -10.22
C LEU A 796 5.83 -15.88 -10.13
N ASP A 797 5.45 -16.65 -9.12
CA ASP A 797 5.86 -18.05 -8.97
C ASP A 797 5.21 -18.95 -10.04
N ILE A 798 3.95 -18.70 -10.40
CA ILE A 798 3.30 -19.39 -11.51
C ILE A 798 3.93 -18.97 -12.85
N GLU A 799 4.30 -17.70 -13.02
CA GLU A 799 5.06 -17.21 -14.19
C GLU A 799 6.39 -17.97 -14.33
N LEU A 800 7.12 -18.16 -13.23
CA LEU A 800 8.34 -18.96 -13.18
C LEU A 800 8.13 -20.44 -13.52
N MET A 801 7.06 -21.04 -12.97
CA MET A 801 6.67 -22.41 -13.31
C MET A 801 6.44 -22.56 -14.82
N GLU A 802 5.70 -21.63 -15.44
CA GLU A 802 5.40 -21.68 -16.87
C GLU A 802 6.64 -21.44 -17.74
N LEU A 803 7.55 -20.55 -17.33
CA LEU A 803 8.84 -20.38 -17.99
C LEU A 803 9.68 -21.66 -17.95
N HIS A 804 9.68 -22.37 -16.82
CA HIS A 804 10.42 -23.62 -16.70
C HIS A 804 9.82 -24.73 -17.57
N LYS A 805 8.50 -24.81 -17.70
CA LYS A 805 7.85 -25.72 -18.66
C LYS A 805 8.32 -25.47 -20.10
N VAL A 806 8.37 -24.20 -20.51
CA VAL A 806 8.90 -23.81 -21.83
C VAL A 806 10.37 -24.21 -21.97
N ALA A 807 11.18 -23.98 -20.94
CA ALA A 807 12.59 -24.35 -20.94
C ALA A 807 12.79 -25.87 -21.06
N CYS A 808 11.99 -26.68 -20.36
CA CYS A 808 11.99 -28.13 -20.51
C CYS A 808 11.56 -28.56 -21.91
N LEU A 809 10.55 -27.91 -22.51
CA LEU A 809 10.11 -28.16 -23.89
C LEU A 809 11.23 -27.91 -24.89
N LEU A 810 11.98 -26.81 -24.75
CA LEU A 810 13.11 -26.53 -25.64
C LEU A 810 14.25 -27.52 -25.42
N LYS A 811 14.57 -27.87 -24.16
CA LYS A 811 15.63 -28.83 -23.83
C LYS A 811 15.36 -30.24 -24.34
N ARG A 812 14.12 -30.75 -24.21
CA ARG A 812 13.74 -32.10 -24.68
C ARG A 812 13.79 -32.21 -26.21
N ASN A 813 13.69 -31.08 -26.90
CA ASN A 813 13.90 -30.96 -28.34
C ASN A 813 15.35 -30.57 -28.67
N ASN A 814 16.34 -30.94 -27.85
CA ASN A 814 17.78 -30.68 -28.09
C ASN A 814 18.18 -29.20 -28.17
N GLY A 815 17.36 -28.29 -27.65
CA GLY A 815 17.68 -26.88 -27.52
C GLY A 815 18.58 -26.60 -26.31
N VAL A 816 19.68 -25.89 -26.52
CA VAL A 816 20.55 -25.42 -25.43
C VAL A 816 20.12 -24.02 -25.01
N LEU A 817 19.64 -23.87 -23.77
CA LEU A 817 19.18 -22.57 -23.27
C LEU A 817 20.27 -21.50 -23.36
N ILE A 818 19.88 -20.33 -23.86
CA ILE A 818 20.74 -19.15 -23.97
C ILE A 818 20.29 -18.10 -22.96
N TYR A 819 18.99 -17.86 -22.90
CA TYR A 819 18.40 -16.69 -22.26
C TYR A 819 16.99 -17.00 -21.76
N THR A 820 16.65 -16.49 -20.57
CA THR A 820 15.27 -16.43 -20.06
C THR A 820 14.99 -15.06 -19.47
N ASN A 821 13.81 -14.50 -19.72
CA ASN A 821 13.28 -13.33 -19.00
C ASN A 821 11.94 -13.67 -18.30
N THR A 822 11.21 -12.64 -17.89
CA THR A 822 9.86 -12.69 -17.30
C THR A 822 8.79 -13.45 -18.10
N ASP A 823 8.89 -13.51 -19.42
CA ASP A 823 7.85 -14.06 -20.30
C ASP A 823 8.42 -14.81 -21.51
N ASN A 824 9.74 -15.00 -21.60
CA ASN A 824 10.38 -15.64 -22.73
C ASN A 824 11.53 -16.59 -22.34
N VAL A 825 11.75 -17.57 -23.21
CA VAL A 825 12.88 -18.50 -23.15
C VAL A 825 13.43 -18.62 -24.57
N ILE A 826 14.75 -18.51 -24.72
CA ILE A 826 15.44 -18.64 -26.02
C ILE A 826 16.50 -19.74 -25.90
N ALA A 827 16.50 -20.65 -26.87
CA ALA A 827 17.47 -21.74 -26.99
C ALA A 827 18.19 -21.74 -28.35
N GLU A 828 19.40 -22.28 -28.33
CA GLU A 828 20.24 -22.56 -29.49
C GLU A 828 20.04 -24.01 -29.93
N PHE A 829 19.80 -24.23 -31.21
CA PHE A 829 19.69 -25.56 -31.81
C PHE A 829 20.83 -25.72 -32.80
N ALA A 830 21.68 -26.73 -32.60
CA ALA A 830 22.74 -27.05 -33.55
C ALA A 830 22.10 -27.53 -34.86
N ASN A 831 22.59 -27.03 -35.99
CA ASN A 831 22.20 -27.57 -37.28
C ASN A 831 22.96 -28.87 -37.50
N GLU A 832 22.29 -29.92 -37.95
CA GLU A 832 22.97 -31.16 -38.36
C GLU A 832 23.91 -30.83 -39.53
N LEU A 833 25.22 -30.83 -39.26
CA LEU A 833 26.24 -30.53 -40.25
C LEU A 833 26.26 -31.62 -41.33
N LYS A 834 25.99 -31.20 -42.57
CA LYS A 834 26.45 -31.78 -43.85
C LYS A 834 26.95 -33.23 -43.75
N ALA A 835 26.04 -34.20 -43.83
CA ALA A 835 26.44 -35.53 -44.29
C ALA A 835 27.00 -35.38 -45.71
N LYS A 836 28.29 -35.72 -45.86
CA LYS A 836 29.04 -36.00 -47.10
C LYS A 836 28.27 -35.74 -48.40
N ILE A 837 28.66 -34.71 -49.16
CA ILE A 837 28.39 -34.71 -50.60
C ILE A 837 29.24 -35.87 -51.18
N PRO A 838 28.65 -36.92 -51.77
CA PRO A 838 29.43 -37.94 -52.48
C PRO A 838 30.15 -37.27 -53.65
N SER A 839 31.42 -37.58 -53.83
CA SER A 839 32.29 -37.10 -54.91
C SER A 839 31.93 -37.69 -56.29
N PHE A 840 30.65 -37.64 -56.68
CA PHE A 840 30.13 -38.31 -57.87
C PHE A 840 29.25 -37.38 -58.72
N PHE A 841 29.70 -36.15 -58.97
CA PHE A 841 29.22 -35.35 -60.10
C PHE A 841 30.39 -34.56 -60.68
N ASN A 842 31.33 -35.29 -61.27
CA ASN A 842 32.15 -34.77 -62.36
C ASN A 842 31.59 -35.33 -63.67
N ASN A 843 31.53 -34.46 -64.66
CA ASN A 843 31.28 -34.73 -66.08
C ASN A 843 29.83 -35.02 -66.47
N ASN A 844 29.10 -33.96 -66.83
CA ASN A 844 28.75 -33.73 -68.22
C ASN A 844 28.26 -32.29 -68.44
N ARG A 845 28.98 -31.56 -69.29
CA ARG A 845 28.51 -30.32 -69.90
C ARG A 845 27.36 -30.67 -70.84
N LEU A 846 26.25 -29.96 -70.71
CA LEU A 846 25.31 -29.73 -71.81
C LEU A 846 25.29 -28.23 -72.12
N GLU A 847 25.38 -27.95 -73.41
CA GLU A 847 25.43 -26.64 -74.03
C GLU A 847 24.04 -26.01 -74.04
N SER A 848 23.71 -25.24 -73.00
CA SER A 848 22.76 -24.11 -73.07
C SER A 848 22.69 -23.51 -71.67
N GLY A 849 23.17 -22.27 -71.54
CA GLY A 849 23.38 -21.60 -70.27
C GLY A 849 22.09 -21.15 -69.57
N VAL A 850 21.31 -22.09 -69.04
CA VAL A 850 20.25 -21.81 -68.06
C VAL A 850 20.42 -22.78 -66.88
N TRP A 851 20.89 -22.26 -65.75
CA TRP A 851 20.65 -22.90 -64.46
C TRP A 851 19.34 -22.33 -63.93
N ASP A 852 18.30 -23.16 -63.93
CA ASP A 852 17.07 -22.91 -63.19
C ASP A 852 17.42 -22.96 -61.69
N LEU A 853 17.52 -21.79 -61.06
CA LEU A 853 17.86 -21.62 -59.65
C LEU A 853 16.62 -21.60 -58.74
N ASP A 854 15.42 -21.85 -59.28
CA ASP A 854 14.17 -21.72 -58.51
C ASP A 854 13.73 -23.00 -57.79
N ASN A 855 14.48 -24.12 -57.87
CA ASN A 855 14.07 -25.40 -57.27
C ASN A 855 15.01 -26.03 -56.23
N THR A 856 15.90 -25.26 -55.59
CA THR A 856 16.74 -25.76 -54.47
C THR A 856 16.62 -24.97 -53.16
N SER A 857 15.53 -24.22 -52.98
CA SER A 857 15.25 -23.50 -51.71
C SER A 857 14.41 -24.31 -50.71
N THR A 858 14.40 -25.65 -50.78
CA THR A 858 14.05 -26.48 -49.62
C THR A 858 15.19 -26.38 -48.59
N MET A 859 15.28 -25.20 -47.96
CA MET A 859 16.11 -24.95 -46.79
C MET A 859 15.69 -25.92 -45.70
N TYR A 860 16.58 -26.85 -45.38
CA TYR A 860 16.56 -27.69 -44.20
C TYR A 860 16.11 -26.90 -42.96
N SER A 861 14.85 -27.02 -42.58
CA SER A 861 14.40 -26.57 -41.26
C SER A 861 14.96 -27.54 -40.23
N ASN A 862 15.55 -27.03 -39.15
CA ASN A 862 16.05 -27.88 -38.08
C ASN A 862 14.87 -28.69 -37.53
N GLN A 863 14.89 -30.02 -37.69
CA GLN A 863 13.76 -30.88 -37.34
C GLN A 863 13.37 -30.72 -35.86
N ASN A 864 14.37 -30.44 -35.01
CA ASN A 864 14.16 -30.16 -33.60
C ASN A 864 13.35 -28.88 -33.34
N VAL A 865 13.58 -27.83 -34.13
CA VAL A 865 12.81 -26.58 -34.04
C VAL A 865 11.41 -26.74 -34.62
N VAL A 866 11.25 -27.50 -35.70
CA VAL A 866 9.93 -27.86 -36.24
C VAL A 866 9.11 -28.64 -35.21
N GLN A 867 9.72 -29.61 -34.55
CA GLN A 867 9.07 -30.40 -33.50
C GLN A 867 8.72 -29.55 -32.27
N ALA A 868 9.64 -28.71 -31.79
CA ALA A 868 9.38 -27.78 -30.70
C ALA A 868 8.24 -26.81 -31.03
N LYS A 869 8.16 -26.32 -32.28
CA LYS A 869 7.08 -25.46 -32.76
C LYS A 869 5.73 -26.18 -32.77
N LYS A 870 5.69 -27.43 -33.24
CA LYS A 870 4.48 -28.26 -33.24
C LYS A 870 3.96 -28.53 -31.83
N GLU A 871 4.85 -28.83 -30.89
CA GLU A 871 4.48 -29.02 -29.47
C GLU A 871 3.96 -27.72 -28.86
N MET A 872 4.64 -26.60 -29.13
CA MET A 872 4.23 -25.27 -28.67
C MET A 872 2.83 -24.88 -29.18
N GLU A 873 2.49 -25.20 -30.44
CA GLU A 873 1.19 -24.87 -31.05
C GLU A 873 0.01 -25.67 -30.46
N ASN A 874 0.27 -26.78 -29.76
CA ASN A 874 -0.77 -27.60 -29.12
C ASN A 874 -1.12 -27.14 -27.69
N GLU A 875 -0.48 -26.10 -27.18
CA GLU A 875 -0.61 -25.64 -25.81
C GLU A 875 -1.54 -24.41 -25.73
N PHE A 876 -2.61 -24.55 -24.91
CA PHE A 876 -3.65 -23.54 -24.75
C PHE A 876 -3.87 -23.20 -23.28
N TRP A 877 -4.36 -21.99 -23.02
CA TRP A 877 -4.75 -21.58 -21.66
C TRP A 877 -6.11 -22.11 -21.24
N ASP A 878 -6.98 -22.40 -22.20
CA ASP A 878 -8.37 -22.82 -21.98
C ASP A 878 -8.64 -24.22 -22.54
N ASP A 879 -9.55 -24.94 -21.90
CA ASP A 879 -9.97 -26.30 -22.31
C ASP A 879 -10.59 -26.31 -23.72
N GLY A 880 -11.17 -25.18 -24.13
CA GLY A 880 -11.77 -24.98 -25.45
C GLY A 880 -10.75 -24.78 -26.58
N LYS A 881 -9.43 -24.75 -26.27
CA LYS A 881 -8.33 -24.55 -27.23
C LYS A 881 -8.46 -23.29 -28.09
N LYS A 882 -8.96 -22.18 -27.52
CA LYS A 882 -9.16 -20.92 -28.24
C LYS A 882 -8.05 -19.91 -27.99
N VAL A 883 -7.35 -20.01 -26.86
CA VAL A 883 -6.34 -19.03 -26.41
C VAL A 883 -4.97 -19.68 -26.39
N ALA A 884 -4.23 -19.51 -27.50
CA ALA A 884 -2.87 -20.02 -27.63
C ALA A 884 -1.97 -19.54 -26.49
N LYS A 885 -1.23 -20.48 -25.90
CA LYS A 885 -0.40 -20.23 -24.71
C LYS A 885 0.91 -19.53 -25.04
N TYR A 886 1.48 -19.89 -26.18
CA TYR A 886 2.82 -19.54 -26.59
C TYR A 886 2.83 -18.84 -27.95
N LYS A 887 3.87 -18.03 -28.20
CA LYS A 887 4.17 -17.45 -29.52
C LYS A 887 5.66 -17.55 -29.79
N VAL A 888 6.03 -17.63 -31.06
CA VAL A 888 7.44 -17.69 -31.48
C VAL A 888 8.12 -16.33 -31.27
N GLU A 889 9.35 -16.36 -30.75
CA GLU A 889 10.26 -15.22 -30.65
C GLU A 889 11.63 -15.66 -31.16
N SER A 890 12.08 -15.09 -32.28
CA SER A 890 13.33 -15.48 -32.95
C SER A 890 14.45 -14.46 -32.79
N THR A 891 14.24 -13.36 -32.04
CA THR A 891 15.27 -12.32 -31.89
C THR A 891 16.09 -12.44 -30.60
N LEU A 892 17.40 -12.66 -30.78
CA LEU A 892 18.40 -12.41 -29.73
C LEU A 892 18.51 -10.90 -29.49
N LYS A 893 17.97 -10.43 -28.36
CA LYS A 893 18.15 -9.03 -27.91
C LYS A 893 19.31 -8.98 -26.93
N ASP A 894 20.37 -8.25 -27.27
CA ASP A 894 21.48 -7.96 -26.34
C ASP A 894 20.95 -7.05 -25.23
N LYS A 895 20.61 -7.65 -24.10
CA LYS A 895 20.18 -6.94 -22.89
C LYS A 895 21.28 -7.10 -21.85
N ASN A 896 21.69 -6.00 -21.22
CA ASN A 896 22.61 -6.02 -20.08
C ASN A 896 22.04 -6.92 -18.99
N GLY A 897 22.50 -8.17 -18.95
CA GLY A 897 22.05 -9.16 -17.98
C GLY A 897 22.41 -8.72 -16.56
N ARG A 898 21.49 -8.89 -15.63
CA ARG A 898 21.82 -8.93 -14.21
C ARG A 898 22.03 -10.39 -13.85
N THR A 899 23.21 -10.74 -13.35
CA THR A 899 23.42 -12.04 -12.71
C THR A 899 22.66 -11.99 -11.38
N GLU A 900 21.66 -12.86 -11.19
CA GLU A 900 21.04 -13.00 -9.87
C GLU A 900 22.07 -13.59 -8.90
N ASN A 901 22.26 -12.94 -7.75
CA ASN A 901 23.11 -13.47 -6.69
C ASN A 901 22.32 -14.54 -5.94
N LYS A 902 22.93 -15.70 -5.73
CA LYS A 902 22.36 -16.78 -4.91
C LYS A 902 22.17 -16.28 -3.48
N ASP A 903 20.96 -16.42 -2.94
CA ASP A 903 20.74 -16.24 -1.50
C ASP A 903 21.06 -17.56 -0.80
N GLU A 904 22.23 -17.62 -0.18
CA GLU A 904 22.69 -18.78 0.58
C GLU A 904 22.26 -18.70 2.05
N THR A 905 21.61 -17.61 2.48
CA THR A 905 21.23 -17.46 3.88
C THR A 905 20.09 -18.43 4.21
N VAL A 906 20.37 -19.36 5.13
CA VAL A 906 19.36 -20.27 5.67
C VAL A 906 18.62 -19.56 6.80
N LEU A 907 17.31 -19.41 6.65
CA LEU A 907 16.44 -18.89 7.69
C LEU A 907 16.45 -19.86 8.88
N ASN A 908 16.70 -19.34 10.07
CA ASN A 908 16.51 -20.03 11.33
C ASN A 908 15.42 -19.28 12.09
N TYR A 909 14.19 -19.76 11.96
CA TYR A 909 13.04 -19.22 12.68
C TYR A 909 12.84 -20.00 13.98
N ALA A 910 12.64 -19.27 15.07
CA ALA A 910 12.19 -19.81 16.34
C ALA A 910 10.92 -19.08 16.74
N HIS A 911 9.87 -19.85 17.05
CA HIS A 911 8.63 -19.27 17.54
C HIS A 911 8.87 -18.49 18.85
N PRO A 912 8.28 -17.30 19.00
CA PRO A 912 8.42 -16.51 20.21
C PRO A 912 7.91 -17.27 21.44
N THR A 913 8.73 -17.31 22.50
CA THR A 913 8.35 -17.90 23.79
C THR A 913 8.00 -16.82 24.80
N TYR A 914 7.06 -17.13 25.70
CA TYR A 914 6.64 -16.20 26.74
C TYR A 914 7.57 -16.25 27.96
N LYS A 915 7.86 -15.08 28.54
CA LYS A 915 8.33 -14.95 29.91
C LYS A 915 7.15 -15.20 30.85
N VAL A 916 7.11 -16.38 31.44
CA VAL A 916 6.03 -16.78 32.34
C VAL A 916 6.24 -16.19 33.74
N ILE A 917 5.22 -15.50 34.24
CA ILE A 917 5.11 -14.99 35.60
C ILE A 917 4.14 -15.90 36.33
N GLN A 918 4.61 -16.49 37.43
CA GLN A 918 3.88 -17.51 38.17
C GLN A 918 2.84 -16.89 39.11
N ASP A 919 1.78 -17.65 39.35
CA ASP A 919 0.74 -17.32 40.34
C ASP A 919 1.30 -17.30 41.76
N VAL A 920 0.62 -16.57 42.64
CA VAL A 920 0.87 -16.61 44.09
C VAL A 920 0.14 -17.80 44.70
N GLU A 921 0.81 -18.48 45.63
CA GLU A 921 0.20 -19.58 46.39
C GLU A 921 -0.88 -19.10 47.36
N THR A 922 -0.87 -17.83 47.76
CA THR A 922 -1.85 -17.26 48.69
C THR A 922 -2.98 -16.53 47.94
N ASN A 923 -3.99 -16.06 48.68
CA ASN A 923 -5.00 -15.16 48.12
C ASN A 923 -4.55 -13.69 48.11
N ASP A 924 -3.37 -13.39 48.66
CA ASP A 924 -2.79 -12.06 48.64
C ASP A 924 -2.01 -11.82 47.33
N VAL A 925 -2.64 -11.09 46.41
CA VAL A 925 -2.05 -10.72 45.11
C VAL A 925 -1.30 -9.38 45.16
N SER A 926 -1.17 -8.73 46.31
CA SER A 926 -0.64 -7.36 46.40
C SER A 926 0.81 -7.24 45.89
N GLY A 927 1.69 -8.17 46.28
CA GLY A 927 3.06 -8.25 45.79
C GLY A 927 3.13 -8.49 44.28
N LEU A 928 2.31 -9.42 43.78
CA LEU A 928 2.19 -9.73 42.36
C LEU A 928 1.71 -8.52 41.55
N VAL A 929 0.70 -7.80 42.03
CA VAL A 929 0.19 -6.59 41.38
C VAL A 929 1.25 -5.49 41.31
N LYS A 930 2.02 -5.28 42.39
CA LYS A 930 3.14 -4.33 42.39
C LYS A 930 4.22 -4.73 41.38
N GLN A 931 4.52 -6.03 41.26
CA GLN A 931 5.45 -6.55 40.25
C GLN A 931 4.92 -6.30 38.82
N LEU A 932 3.68 -6.70 38.53
CA LEU A 932 3.07 -6.57 37.20
C LEU A 932 2.97 -5.11 36.74
N VAL A 933 2.50 -4.21 37.61
CA VAL A 933 2.44 -2.77 37.30
C VAL A 933 3.84 -2.14 37.28
N GLY A 934 4.77 -2.65 38.10
CA GLY A 934 6.16 -2.20 38.15
C GLY A 934 7.00 -2.56 36.93
N MET A 935 6.63 -3.61 36.18
CA MET A 935 7.28 -3.98 34.91
C MET A 935 7.17 -2.89 33.85
N ASP A 936 6.17 -2.02 33.97
CA ASP A 936 5.88 -0.96 33.00
C ASP A 936 5.81 -1.47 31.54
N SER A 937 5.21 -2.64 31.34
CA SER A 937 5.17 -3.39 30.07
C SER A 937 3.77 -3.93 29.80
N SER A 938 3.45 -4.29 28.55
CA SER A 938 2.29 -5.12 28.27
C SER A 938 2.46 -6.52 28.86
N PHE A 939 1.36 -7.22 29.13
CA PHE A 939 1.36 -8.64 29.49
C PHE A 939 0.00 -9.30 29.27
N GLN A 940 0.02 -10.62 29.08
CA GLN A 940 -1.17 -11.44 29.04
C GLN A 940 -1.50 -11.97 30.44
N ILE A 941 -2.77 -12.05 30.80
CA ILE A 941 -3.26 -12.86 31.93
C ILE A 941 -3.99 -14.06 31.35
N ASP A 942 -3.48 -15.26 31.64
CA ASP A 942 -4.12 -16.51 31.24
C ASP A 942 -4.42 -17.36 32.47
N GLY A 943 -5.55 -18.06 32.42
CA GLY A 943 -5.88 -19.02 33.45
C GLY A 943 -7.32 -19.50 33.34
N ARG A 944 -7.59 -20.66 33.91
CA ARG A 944 -8.89 -21.33 33.82
C ARG A 944 -10.00 -20.56 34.55
N ALA A 945 -11.25 -20.98 34.38
CA ALA A 945 -12.40 -20.43 35.09
C ALA A 945 -12.19 -20.62 36.60
N GLY A 946 -12.49 -19.58 37.39
CA GLY A 946 -12.40 -19.65 38.84
C GLY A 946 -11.04 -19.28 39.46
N VAL A 947 -9.98 -19.10 38.68
CA VAL A 947 -8.64 -18.74 39.21
C VAL A 947 -8.48 -17.29 39.67
N GLY A 948 -9.53 -16.46 39.55
CA GLY A 948 -9.51 -15.08 40.04
C GLY A 948 -9.07 -14.00 39.04
N LYS A 949 -9.18 -14.23 37.72
CA LYS A 949 -8.86 -13.24 36.67
C LYS A 949 -9.45 -11.84 36.93
N THR A 950 -10.77 -11.75 37.13
CA THR A 950 -11.46 -10.48 37.41
C THR A 950 -11.01 -9.84 38.72
N PHE A 951 -10.67 -10.65 39.72
CA PHE A 951 -10.12 -10.16 40.99
C PHE A 951 -8.74 -9.51 40.78
N LEU A 952 -7.86 -10.16 40.02
CA LEU A 952 -6.55 -9.62 39.66
C LEU A 952 -6.67 -8.33 38.84
N ILE A 953 -7.55 -8.29 37.83
CA ILE A 953 -7.80 -7.08 37.03
C ILE A 953 -8.23 -5.91 37.93
N ASN A 954 -9.15 -6.14 38.87
CA ASN A 954 -9.60 -5.10 39.79
C ASN A 954 -8.50 -4.65 40.77
N ALA A 955 -7.61 -5.56 41.20
CA ALA A 955 -6.46 -5.21 42.01
C ALA A 955 -5.44 -4.37 41.22
N ILE A 956 -5.15 -4.75 39.97
CA ILE A 956 -4.28 -3.98 39.05
C ILE A 956 -4.84 -2.57 38.86
N ARG A 957 -6.14 -2.43 38.62
CA ARG A 957 -6.79 -1.12 38.44
C ARG A 957 -6.61 -0.21 39.65
N LYS A 958 -6.82 -0.73 40.86
CA LYS A 958 -6.60 0.02 42.11
C LYS A 958 -5.15 0.50 42.22
N GLU A 959 -4.19 -0.33 41.84
CA GLU A 959 -2.77 0.05 41.84
C GLU A 959 -2.43 1.09 40.77
N LEU A 960 -3.03 0.99 39.57
CA LEU A 960 -2.90 2.00 38.52
C LEU A 960 -3.49 3.35 38.97
N ASP A 961 -4.67 3.34 39.60
CA ASP A 961 -5.31 4.52 40.18
C ASP A 961 -4.40 5.15 41.27
N ARG A 962 -3.81 4.31 42.14
CA ARG A 962 -2.85 4.75 43.17
C ARG A 962 -1.60 5.41 42.57
N LYS A 963 -1.11 4.92 41.42
CA LYS A 963 0.01 5.48 40.67
C LYS A 963 -0.38 6.61 39.71
N GLN A 964 -1.65 7.03 39.68
CA GLN A 964 -2.19 8.04 38.75
C GLN A 964 -1.94 7.69 37.27
N MET A 965 -1.92 6.41 36.93
CA MET A 965 -1.79 5.94 35.56
C MET A 965 -3.17 5.79 34.91
N SER A 966 -3.37 6.41 33.76
CA SER A 966 -4.64 6.36 33.07
C SER A 966 -4.83 5.04 32.34
N TYR A 967 -6.04 4.50 32.35
CA TYR A 967 -6.36 3.26 31.64
C TYR A 967 -7.78 3.26 31.09
N ILE A 968 -8.03 2.34 30.16
CA ILE A 968 -9.38 2.01 29.68
C ILE A 968 -9.62 0.51 29.77
N CYS A 969 -10.84 0.14 30.16
CA CYS A 969 -11.30 -1.24 30.25
C CYS A 969 -12.23 -1.59 29.08
N LEU A 970 -11.93 -2.66 28.36
CA LEU A 970 -12.68 -3.12 27.20
C LEU A 970 -13.10 -4.59 27.36
N ALA A 971 -14.26 -4.93 26.83
CA ALA A 971 -14.72 -6.32 26.79
C ALA A 971 -15.53 -6.63 25.51
N PRO A 972 -15.54 -7.88 25.02
CA PRO A 972 -16.27 -8.25 23.81
C PRO A 972 -17.79 -8.27 24.00
N THR A 973 -18.28 -8.53 25.22
CA THR A 973 -19.71 -8.63 25.53
C THR A 973 -20.14 -7.64 26.62
N HIS A 974 -21.43 -7.26 26.61
CA HIS A 974 -22.01 -6.41 27.65
C HIS A 974 -21.93 -7.02 29.05
N LYS A 975 -21.98 -8.36 29.13
CA LYS A 975 -21.89 -9.10 30.39
C LYS A 975 -20.48 -9.02 30.99
N ALA A 976 -19.45 -9.26 30.18
CA ALA A 976 -18.06 -9.09 30.61
C ALA A 976 -17.76 -7.62 30.97
N LYS A 977 -18.26 -6.66 30.16
CA LYS A 977 -18.18 -5.23 30.48
C LYS A 977 -18.74 -4.92 31.88
N ALA A 978 -19.90 -5.47 32.23
CA ALA A 978 -20.55 -5.19 33.51
C ALA A 978 -19.68 -5.59 34.72
N LEU A 979 -18.88 -6.66 34.59
CA LEU A 979 -17.96 -7.14 35.63
C LEU A 979 -16.74 -6.21 35.82
N MET A 980 -16.38 -5.44 34.80
CA MET A 980 -15.29 -4.45 34.85
C MET A 980 -15.73 -3.07 35.39
N GLY A 981 -17.01 -2.87 35.70
CA GLY A 981 -17.52 -1.65 36.33
C GLY A 981 -17.86 -0.50 35.36
N ARG A 982 -18.22 0.67 35.92
CA ARG A 982 -18.89 1.77 35.18
C ARG A 982 -18.07 2.39 34.05
N ASN A 983 -16.74 2.38 34.15
CA ASN A 983 -15.83 3.00 33.17
C ASN A 983 -15.39 2.03 32.05
N ALA A 984 -15.98 0.84 31.96
CA ALA A 984 -15.69 -0.11 30.90
C ALA A 984 -16.58 0.07 29.67
N GLU A 985 -16.03 -0.19 28.48
CA GLU A 985 -16.75 -0.15 27.21
C GLU A 985 -16.71 -1.50 26.51
N THR A 986 -17.69 -1.75 25.64
CA THR A 986 -17.56 -2.89 24.72
C THR A 986 -16.55 -2.53 23.63
N ILE A 987 -15.71 -3.47 23.20
CA ILE A 987 -14.71 -3.25 22.13
C ILE A 987 -15.36 -2.60 20.89
N HIS A 988 -16.51 -3.10 20.46
CA HIS A 988 -17.27 -2.55 19.32
C HIS A 988 -17.65 -1.08 19.51
N SER A 989 -18.26 -0.72 20.65
CA SER A 989 -18.62 0.67 20.96
C SER A 989 -17.40 1.59 20.90
N PHE A 990 -16.30 1.16 21.51
CA PHE A 990 -15.08 1.96 21.59
C PHE A 990 -14.48 2.23 20.21
N PHE A 991 -14.34 1.20 19.38
CA PHE A 991 -13.71 1.32 18.06
C PHE A 991 -14.64 1.78 16.94
N SER A 992 -15.96 1.85 17.17
CA SER A 992 -16.92 2.38 16.17
C SER A 992 -16.69 3.82 15.74
N LYS A 993 -15.94 4.59 16.54
CA LYS A 993 -15.59 6.00 16.28
C LYS A 993 -14.10 6.18 15.95
N PHE A 994 -13.40 5.08 15.71
CA PHE A 994 -11.96 5.10 15.48
C PHE A 994 -11.65 5.67 14.09
N SER A 995 -10.63 6.51 14.02
CA SER A 995 -10.17 7.21 12.82
C SER A 995 -8.68 7.47 12.93
N PRO A 996 -7.95 7.90 11.87
CA PRO A 996 -6.53 8.22 11.99
C PRO A 996 -6.21 9.24 13.11
N LYS A 997 -7.13 10.17 13.40
CA LYS A 997 -7.01 11.13 14.53
C LYS A 997 -7.14 10.48 15.91
N SER A 998 -7.58 9.22 15.98
CA SER A 998 -7.82 8.49 17.22
C SER A 998 -6.54 7.95 17.83
N TYR A 999 -5.49 7.63 17.06
CA TYR A 999 -4.19 7.21 17.61
C TYR A 999 -3.63 8.24 18.60
N THR A 1000 -3.69 9.54 18.26
CA THR A 1000 -3.24 10.59 19.18
C THR A 1000 -4.12 10.70 20.43
N ARG A 1001 -5.42 10.42 20.31
CA ARG A 1001 -6.32 10.38 21.49
C ARG A 1001 -6.01 9.20 22.39
N MET A 1002 -5.52 8.09 21.83
CA MET A 1002 -5.14 6.90 22.60
C MET A 1002 -3.93 7.15 23.50
N ASN A 1003 -3.00 8.03 23.10
CA ASN A 1003 -1.83 8.41 23.93
C ASN A 1003 -2.18 9.02 25.30
N LYS A 1004 -3.45 9.37 25.55
CA LYS A 1004 -3.91 9.78 26.88
C LYS A 1004 -4.00 8.61 27.86
N TYR A 1005 -4.02 7.36 27.39
CA TYR A 1005 -4.09 6.15 28.20
C TYR A 1005 -2.72 5.49 28.29
N ASN A 1006 -2.27 5.18 29.52
CA ASN A 1006 -1.10 4.34 29.73
C ASN A 1006 -1.39 2.87 29.43
N TYR A 1007 -2.57 2.37 29.84
CA TYR A 1007 -2.96 0.97 29.67
C TYR A 1007 -4.32 0.78 29.00
N ILE A 1008 -4.42 -0.26 28.19
CA ILE A 1008 -5.67 -0.81 27.64
C ILE A 1008 -5.84 -2.21 28.23
N ILE A 1009 -6.85 -2.37 29.07
CA ILE A 1009 -7.17 -3.63 29.74
C ILE A 1009 -8.33 -4.27 29.00
N ILE A 1010 -8.15 -5.51 28.53
CA ILE A 1010 -9.15 -6.24 27.76
C ILE A 1010 -9.46 -7.56 28.46
N ASP A 1011 -10.71 -7.79 28.82
CA ASP A 1011 -11.17 -9.06 29.42
C ASP A 1011 -11.86 -9.96 28.37
N GLU A 1012 -11.91 -11.26 28.64
CA GLU A 1012 -12.44 -12.31 27.75
C GLU A 1012 -11.79 -12.34 26.35
N LYS A 1013 -10.45 -12.30 26.30
CA LYS A 1013 -9.66 -12.31 25.06
C LYS A 1013 -10.03 -13.44 24.07
N SER A 1014 -10.53 -14.57 24.54
CA SER A 1014 -10.92 -15.72 23.71
C SER A 1014 -12.16 -15.47 22.85
N MET A 1015 -12.97 -14.45 23.16
CA MET A 1015 -14.17 -14.09 22.38
C MET A 1015 -13.92 -12.96 21.38
N ILE A 1016 -12.68 -12.48 21.26
CA ILE A 1016 -12.32 -11.35 20.41
C ILE A 1016 -12.04 -11.86 19.00
N LYS A 1017 -12.64 -11.20 18.00
CA LYS A 1017 -12.40 -11.51 16.59
C LYS A 1017 -11.03 -11.04 16.10
N GLU A 1018 -10.47 -11.72 15.10
CA GLU A 1018 -9.16 -11.43 14.51
C GLU A 1018 -9.01 -9.95 14.10
N LEU A 1019 -10.07 -9.34 13.53
CA LEU A 1019 -10.04 -7.95 13.09
C LEU A 1019 -9.72 -6.94 14.21
N PHE A 1020 -10.11 -7.25 15.45
CA PHE A 1020 -9.76 -6.41 16.58
C PHE A 1020 -8.30 -6.57 16.98
N PHE A 1021 -7.71 -7.77 16.86
CA PHE A 1021 -6.28 -7.98 17.09
C PHE A 1021 -5.43 -7.22 16.08
N ARG A 1022 -5.84 -7.18 14.80
CA ARG A 1022 -5.22 -6.30 13.79
C ARG A 1022 -5.22 -4.84 14.24
N LEU A 1023 -6.36 -4.33 14.72
CA LEU A 1023 -6.47 -2.97 15.22
C LEU A 1023 -5.62 -2.73 16.47
N PHE A 1024 -5.55 -3.70 17.39
CA PHE A 1024 -4.72 -3.60 18.59
C PHE A 1024 -3.24 -3.50 18.23
N LEU A 1025 -2.77 -4.26 17.24
CA LEU A 1025 -1.40 -4.17 16.75
C LEU A 1025 -1.10 -2.79 16.18
N SER A 1026 -1.98 -2.25 15.33
CA SER A 1026 -1.82 -0.90 14.79
C SER A 1026 -1.83 0.15 15.91
N VAL A 1027 -2.65 -0.01 16.96
CA VAL A 1027 -2.61 0.88 18.15
C VAL A 1027 -1.26 0.75 18.84
N LYS A 1028 -0.80 -0.46 19.18
CA LYS A 1028 0.49 -0.71 19.85
C LYS A 1028 1.68 -0.16 19.07
N GLN A 1029 1.65 -0.17 17.74
CA GLN A 1029 2.71 0.38 16.88
C GLN A 1029 2.70 1.91 16.81
N ASN A 1030 1.54 2.55 16.95
CA ASN A 1030 1.37 3.99 16.73
C ASN A 1030 1.17 4.79 18.04
N THR A 1031 1.16 4.13 19.20
CA THR A 1031 0.94 4.76 20.51
C THR A 1031 1.89 4.20 21.57
N SER A 1032 2.00 4.90 22.71
CA SER A 1032 2.75 4.40 23.88
C SER A 1032 1.90 3.52 24.81
N CYS A 1033 0.70 3.11 24.38
CA CYS A 1033 -0.22 2.34 25.21
C CYS A 1033 0.27 0.91 25.43
N LYS A 1034 0.16 0.43 26.67
CA LYS A 1034 0.43 -0.96 27.05
C LYS A 1034 -0.88 -1.75 27.09
N PHE A 1035 -0.81 -3.04 26.77
CA PHE A 1035 -1.97 -3.92 26.73
C PHE A 1035 -1.91 -4.92 27.88
N ILE A 1036 -3.06 -5.10 28.54
CA ILE A 1036 -3.30 -6.18 29.49
C ILE A 1036 -4.41 -7.04 28.91
N LEU A 1037 -4.06 -8.20 28.35
CA LEU A 1037 -5.02 -9.11 27.71
C LEU A 1037 -5.37 -10.25 28.66
N ALA A 1038 -6.58 -10.24 29.22
CA ALA A 1038 -7.06 -11.25 30.15
C ALA A 1038 -8.09 -12.18 29.51
N GLY A 1039 -8.04 -13.47 29.85
CA GLY A 1039 -9.05 -14.43 29.46
C GLY A 1039 -8.56 -15.88 29.61
N ASP A 1040 -9.20 -16.79 28.90
CA ASP A 1040 -8.97 -18.23 29.00
C ASP A 1040 -9.10 -18.87 27.62
N TRP A 1041 -7.99 -19.38 27.06
CA TRP A 1041 -8.01 -20.00 25.72
C TRP A 1041 -8.78 -21.32 25.66
N ALA A 1042 -9.07 -21.96 26.81
CA ALA A 1042 -9.92 -23.14 26.87
C ALA A 1042 -11.41 -22.82 26.70
N GLN A 1043 -11.79 -21.53 26.72
CA GLN A 1043 -13.14 -21.09 26.40
C GLN A 1043 -13.43 -21.13 24.88
N LEU A 1044 -14.70 -20.94 24.51
CA LEU A 1044 -15.11 -20.92 23.10
C LEU A 1044 -14.43 -19.75 22.34
N PRO A 1045 -14.01 -19.99 21.08
CA PRO A 1045 -13.51 -18.96 20.20
C PRO A 1045 -14.60 -17.94 19.82
N PRO A 1046 -14.25 -16.81 19.19
CA PRO A 1046 -15.24 -15.85 18.70
C PRO A 1046 -16.28 -16.51 17.77
N VAL A 1047 -17.54 -16.11 17.93
CA VAL A 1047 -18.64 -16.62 17.11
C VAL A 1047 -18.57 -16.01 15.71
N GLN A 1048 -18.54 -16.87 14.68
CA GLN A 1048 -18.55 -16.50 13.26
C GLN A 1048 -17.47 -15.46 12.90
N ASP A 1049 -16.22 -15.85 13.12
CA ASP A 1049 -15.07 -15.11 12.58
C ASP A 1049 -14.87 -15.37 11.08
N ARG A 1050 -13.90 -14.69 10.47
CA ARG A 1050 -13.57 -14.81 9.04
C ARG A 1050 -13.04 -16.20 8.66
N SER A 1051 -12.42 -16.90 9.61
CA SER A 1051 -11.90 -18.25 9.46
C SER A 1051 -12.12 -19.06 10.73
N SER A 1052 -12.37 -20.36 10.59
CA SER A 1052 -12.34 -21.33 11.69
C SER A 1052 -10.92 -21.71 12.11
N ASP A 1053 -9.93 -21.42 11.26
CA ASP A 1053 -8.60 -22.01 11.34
C ASP A 1053 -7.59 -21.10 12.09
N PHE A 1054 -8.06 -19.97 12.62
CA PHE A 1054 -7.22 -19.05 13.37
C PHE A 1054 -6.69 -19.67 14.68
N ASP A 1055 -5.37 -19.75 14.81
CA ASP A 1055 -4.71 -20.09 16.09
C ASP A 1055 -4.42 -18.83 16.91
N TYR A 1056 -5.37 -18.46 17.74
CA TYR A 1056 -5.20 -17.34 18.67
C TYR A 1056 -4.14 -17.62 19.73
N SER A 1057 -4.15 -18.81 20.31
CA SER A 1057 -3.36 -19.15 21.51
C SER A 1057 -1.86 -19.05 21.29
N ASN A 1058 -1.37 -19.49 20.13
CA ASN A 1058 0.06 -19.55 19.82
C ASN A 1058 0.53 -18.41 18.92
N SER A 1059 -0.34 -17.43 18.64
CA SER A 1059 -0.01 -16.38 17.67
C SER A 1059 1.08 -15.43 18.18
N SER A 1060 2.08 -15.18 17.32
CA SER A 1060 3.13 -14.18 17.54
C SER A 1060 2.58 -12.75 17.60
N ALA A 1061 1.41 -12.48 17.01
CA ALA A 1061 0.71 -11.21 17.17
C ALA A 1061 0.34 -10.95 18.63
N ILE A 1062 -0.20 -11.95 19.32
CA ILE A 1062 -0.58 -11.81 20.73
C ILE A 1062 0.65 -11.72 21.62
N HIS A 1063 1.69 -12.51 21.31
CA HIS A 1063 2.99 -12.39 21.99
C HIS A 1063 3.52 -10.96 21.92
N ARG A 1064 3.53 -10.36 20.74
CA ARG A 1064 3.95 -8.97 20.51
C ARG A 1064 3.06 -7.96 21.24
N LEU A 1065 1.74 -8.12 21.21
CA LEU A 1065 0.83 -7.22 21.94
C LEU A 1065 1.13 -7.20 23.44
N CYS A 1066 1.53 -8.35 23.98
CA CYS A 1066 1.83 -8.59 25.38
C CYS A 1066 3.32 -8.42 25.73
N ASP A 1067 4.15 -7.86 24.83
CA ASP A 1067 5.60 -7.68 25.01
C ASP A 1067 6.31 -8.97 25.47
N GLY A 1068 5.81 -10.13 25.06
CA GLY A 1068 6.32 -11.45 25.43
C GLY A 1068 6.09 -11.87 26.89
N ASN A 1069 5.25 -11.18 27.66
CA ASN A 1069 4.99 -11.51 29.07
C ASN A 1069 3.66 -12.27 29.24
N LEU A 1070 3.69 -13.34 30.04
CA LEU A 1070 2.51 -14.15 30.36
C LEU A 1070 2.38 -14.34 31.88
N MET A 1071 1.36 -13.75 32.48
CA MET A 1071 0.90 -14.08 33.82
C MET A 1071 -0.01 -15.31 33.77
N GLN A 1072 0.48 -16.44 34.30
CA GLN A 1072 -0.26 -17.69 34.33
C GLN A 1072 -0.88 -17.92 35.71
N LEU A 1073 -2.20 -17.84 35.79
CA LEU A 1073 -2.96 -18.11 37.01
C LEU A 1073 -3.29 -19.60 37.10
N SER A 1074 -2.84 -20.24 38.18
CA SER A 1074 -2.95 -21.68 38.39
C SER A 1074 -3.83 -22.05 39.59
N LYS A 1075 -3.97 -21.17 40.58
CA LYS A 1075 -4.69 -21.45 41.82
C LYS A 1075 -6.20 -21.21 41.67
N CYS A 1076 -7.02 -22.19 42.02
CA CYS A 1076 -8.47 -22.01 42.11
C CYS A 1076 -8.81 -21.10 43.30
N ARG A 1077 -9.64 -20.08 43.06
CA ARG A 1077 -10.09 -19.13 44.10
C ARG A 1077 -11.62 -19.04 44.19
N ARG A 1078 -12.33 -19.93 43.51
CA ARG A 1078 -13.80 -19.88 43.33
C ARG A 1078 -14.51 -21.20 43.59
N ALA A 1079 -13.94 -22.31 43.12
CA ALA A 1079 -14.52 -23.64 43.25
C ALA A 1079 -13.70 -24.51 44.21
N ASP A 1080 -14.27 -25.63 44.65
CA ASP A 1080 -13.50 -26.67 45.35
C ASP A 1080 -12.35 -27.20 44.45
N ASP A 1081 -11.26 -27.66 45.09
CA ASP A 1081 -10.07 -28.13 44.37
C ASP A 1081 -10.38 -29.37 43.51
N GLU A 1082 -11.36 -30.18 43.93
CA GLU A 1082 -11.81 -31.37 43.22
C GLU A 1082 -12.42 -30.99 41.85
N LEU A 1083 -13.43 -30.12 41.80
CA LEU A 1083 -14.07 -29.68 40.56
C LEU A 1083 -13.10 -28.93 39.65
N PHE A 1084 -12.21 -28.13 40.23
CA PHE A 1084 -11.19 -27.42 39.47
C PHE A 1084 -10.22 -28.38 38.77
N ASN A 1085 -9.79 -29.45 39.47
CA ASN A 1085 -8.93 -30.48 38.89
C ASN A 1085 -9.67 -31.33 37.85
N ILE A 1086 -10.94 -31.66 38.07
CA ILE A 1086 -11.80 -32.30 37.05
C ILE A 1086 -11.87 -31.44 35.78
N CYS A 1087 -12.03 -30.13 35.93
CA CYS A 1087 -12.07 -29.22 34.79
C CYS A 1087 -10.77 -29.25 33.97
N LYS A 1088 -9.61 -29.61 34.55
CA LYS A 1088 -8.34 -29.70 33.81
C LYS A 1088 -8.31 -30.82 32.77
N SER A 1089 -9.06 -31.90 32.99
CA SER A 1089 -9.03 -33.13 32.18
C SER A 1089 -10.45 -33.60 31.83
N VAL A 1090 -11.24 -32.75 31.17
CA VAL A 1090 -12.68 -33.04 30.99
C VAL A 1090 -13.02 -34.23 30.09
N ASN A 1091 -12.08 -34.67 29.24
CA ASN A 1091 -12.32 -35.81 28.35
C ASN A 1091 -12.32 -37.15 29.10
N SER A 1092 -11.68 -37.24 30.27
CA SER A 1092 -11.70 -38.45 31.11
C SER A 1092 -12.92 -38.52 32.04
N VAL A 1093 -13.80 -37.52 32.01
CA VAL A 1093 -14.94 -37.41 32.93
C VAL A 1093 -16.11 -38.30 32.49
N LYS A 1094 -16.57 -39.16 33.41
CA LYS A 1094 -17.76 -39.99 33.17
C LYS A 1094 -18.99 -39.32 33.78
N ALA A 1095 -20.12 -39.38 33.06
CA ALA A 1095 -21.38 -38.81 33.54
C ALA A 1095 -21.85 -39.45 34.86
N SER A 1096 -21.48 -40.71 35.10
CA SER A 1096 -21.74 -41.46 36.34
C SER A 1096 -21.10 -40.83 37.59
N ASP A 1097 -20.09 -39.98 37.43
CA ASP A 1097 -19.35 -39.37 38.54
C ASP A 1097 -20.11 -38.17 39.15
N PHE A 1098 -21.30 -37.87 38.61
CA PHE A 1098 -22.16 -36.74 38.94
C PHE A 1098 -23.60 -37.19 39.19
N GLY A 1099 -24.42 -36.31 39.75
CA GLY A 1099 -25.85 -36.59 39.92
C GLY A 1099 -26.58 -36.75 38.59
N SER A 1100 -27.71 -37.46 38.58
CA SER A 1100 -28.54 -37.66 37.38
C SER A 1100 -29.92 -36.98 37.49
N THR A 1101 -30.12 -36.13 38.50
CA THR A 1101 -31.42 -35.50 38.76
C THR A 1101 -31.66 -34.34 37.79
N ILE A 1102 -32.86 -34.30 37.21
CA ILE A 1102 -33.30 -33.17 36.37
C ILE A 1102 -33.74 -32.01 37.26
N HIS A 1103 -32.99 -30.91 37.21
CA HIS A 1103 -33.28 -29.68 37.92
C HIS A 1103 -33.92 -28.61 37.03
N PRO A 1104 -34.63 -27.62 37.61
CA PRO A 1104 -35.22 -26.50 36.87
C PRO A 1104 -34.21 -25.66 36.12
N ARG A 1105 -32.96 -25.59 36.60
CA ARG A 1105 -31.89 -24.89 35.90
C ARG A 1105 -31.07 -25.91 35.11
N GLY A 1106 -30.72 -25.59 33.86
CA GLY A 1106 -29.82 -26.44 33.10
C GLY A 1106 -29.19 -25.80 31.88
N VAL A 1107 -28.24 -26.52 31.30
CA VAL A 1107 -27.53 -26.17 30.06
C VAL A 1107 -27.62 -27.31 29.05
N CYS A 1108 -27.67 -26.94 27.77
CA CYS A 1108 -27.77 -27.87 26.66
C CYS A 1108 -26.97 -27.36 25.46
N TYR A 1109 -26.68 -28.24 24.51
CA TYR A 1109 -25.98 -27.86 23.29
C TYR A 1109 -26.97 -27.32 22.25
N HIS A 1110 -28.05 -28.07 21.98
CA HIS A 1110 -29.02 -27.71 20.95
C HIS A 1110 -30.19 -26.85 21.45
N ASN A 1111 -30.63 -25.90 20.63
CA ASN A 1111 -31.83 -25.11 20.92
C ASN A 1111 -33.11 -25.97 20.97
N SER A 1112 -33.16 -27.10 20.25
CA SER A 1112 -34.30 -28.03 20.30
C SER A 1112 -34.49 -28.61 21.71
N GLN A 1113 -33.42 -29.07 22.35
CA GLN A 1113 -33.46 -29.54 23.75
C GLN A 1113 -33.78 -28.40 24.71
N ARG A 1114 -33.21 -27.20 24.48
CA ARG A 1114 -33.54 -26.00 25.24
C ARG A 1114 -35.06 -25.73 25.22
N ILE A 1115 -35.70 -25.82 24.05
CA ILE A 1115 -37.13 -25.57 23.89
C ILE A 1115 -37.95 -26.61 24.66
N LYS A 1116 -37.64 -27.90 24.43
CA LYS A 1116 -38.31 -29.04 25.08
C LYS A 1116 -38.26 -28.94 26.60
N MET A 1117 -37.09 -28.67 27.16
CA MET A 1117 -36.91 -28.58 28.61
C MET A 1117 -37.56 -27.35 29.23
N ASN A 1118 -37.47 -26.20 28.56
CA ASN A 1118 -38.16 -25.01 29.02
C ASN A 1118 -39.69 -25.21 29.00
N GLU A 1119 -40.23 -25.87 27.98
CA GLU A 1119 -41.66 -26.18 27.92
C GLU A 1119 -42.08 -27.10 29.08
N PHE A 1120 -41.31 -28.16 29.33
CA PHE A 1120 -41.54 -29.06 30.47
C PHE A 1120 -41.59 -28.29 31.80
N TRP A 1121 -40.58 -27.46 32.08
CA TRP A 1121 -40.51 -26.72 33.35
C TRP A 1121 -41.56 -25.62 33.46
N MET A 1122 -41.89 -24.93 32.37
CA MET A 1122 -42.99 -23.97 32.38
C MET A 1122 -44.33 -24.64 32.67
N LYS A 1123 -44.63 -25.79 32.05
CA LYS A 1123 -45.87 -26.55 32.34
C LYS A 1123 -45.92 -27.06 33.78
N LYS A 1124 -44.79 -27.48 34.33
CA LYS A 1124 -44.67 -28.01 35.71
C LYS A 1124 -44.73 -26.93 36.79
N LYS A 1125 -44.22 -25.73 36.51
CA LYS A 1125 -44.07 -24.63 37.49
C LYS A 1125 -45.08 -23.50 37.34
N ARG A 1126 -45.90 -23.49 36.27
CA ARG A 1126 -46.94 -22.47 36.09
C ARG A 1126 -47.92 -22.47 37.26
N LEU A 1127 -48.31 -21.28 37.68
CA LEU A 1127 -49.38 -21.07 38.66
C LEU A 1127 -50.74 -21.11 37.97
N THR A 1128 -51.84 -21.11 38.74
CA THR A 1128 -53.20 -21.00 38.21
C THR A 1128 -53.41 -19.71 37.41
N LYS A 1129 -52.77 -18.60 37.82
CA LYS A 1129 -52.77 -17.32 37.11
C LYS A 1129 -51.54 -17.19 36.21
N TYR A 1130 -51.74 -17.23 34.89
CA TYR A 1130 -50.72 -17.00 33.87
C TYR A 1130 -51.33 -16.37 32.61
N ILE A 1131 -50.48 -15.81 31.74
CA ILE A 1131 -50.85 -15.41 30.36
C ILE A 1131 -49.99 -16.16 29.35
N THR A 1132 -50.49 -16.36 28.14
CA THR A 1132 -49.76 -17.06 27.08
C THR A 1132 -49.23 -16.06 26.07
N ILE A 1133 -47.94 -16.16 25.77
CA ILE A 1133 -47.30 -15.44 24.68
C ILE A 1133 -46.90 -16.46 23.62
N SER A 1134 -47.47 -16.33 22.43
CA SER A 1134 -47.16 -17.19 21.30
C SER A 1134 -45.72 -16.99 20.83
N LYS A 1135 -45.12 -18.08 20.35
CA LYS A 1135 -43.81 -18.07 19.71
C LYS A 1135 -43.79 -17.11 18.53
N LEU A 1136 -42.62 -16.57 18.25
CA LEU A 1136 -42.41 -15.78 17.05
C LEU A 1136 -42.33 -16.73 15.86
N ALA A 1137 -43.30 -16.66 14.95
CA ALA A 1137 -43.31 -17.45 13.71
C ALA A 1137 -41.98 -17.32 12.92
N ILE A 1138 -41.34 -16.15 12.99
CA ILE A 1138 -40.11 -15.81 12.27
C ILE A 1138 -38.82 -16.35 12.92
N ASN A 1139 -38.86 -16.77 14.19
CA ASN A 1139 -37.69 -17.17 14.97
C ASN A 1139 -37.84 -18.64 15.40
N GLN A 1140 -37.13 -19.54 14.70
CA GLN A 1140 -37.14 -20.98 14.98
C GLN A 1140 -36.65 -21.33 16.39
N ASN A 1141 -35.87 -20.45 17.01
CA ASN A 1141 -35.39 -20.64 18.39
C ASN A 1141 -36.36 -20.07 19.42
N SER A 1142 -37.47 -19.43 19.02
CA SER A 1142 -38.52 -18.99 19.95
C SER A 1142 -39.50 -20.13 20.25
N GLN A 1143 -40.24 -19.99 21.34
CA GLN A 1143 -41.24 -20.97 21.77
C GLN A 1143 -42.42 -20.27 22.44
N ASP A 1144 -43.54 -20.97 22.55
CA ASP A 1144 -44.68 -20.46 23.32
C ASP A 1144 -44.27 -20.34 24.79
N MET A 1145 -44.69 -19.26 25.44
CA MET A 1145 -44.30 -18.96 26.81
C MET A 1145 -45.53 -18.78 27.69
N PHE A 1146 -45.59 -19.55 28.78
CA PHE A 1146 -46.55 -19.33 29.85
C PHE A 1146 -45.92 -18.33 30.82
N ILE A 1147 -46.38 -17.07 30.79
CA ILE A 1147 -45.89 -15.99 31.66
C ILE A 1147 -46.61 -16.08 33.00
N PHE A 1148 -45.84 -16.31 34.06
CA PHE A 1148 -46.30 -16.30 35.45
C PHE A 1148 -45.23 -15.68 36.35
N ARG A 1149 -45.62 -15.25 37.54
CA ARG A 1149 -44.70 -14.68 38.53
C ARG A 1149 -43.65 -15.73 38.90
N GLY A 1150 -42.37 -15.37 38.77
CA GLY A 1150 -41.23 -16.25 39.03
C GLY A 1150 -40.64 -16.93 37.79
N LEU A 1151 -41.22 -16.77 36.59
CA LEU A 1151 -40.65 -17.33 35.36
C LEU A 1151 -39.26 -16.71 35.08
N PRO A 1152 -38.18 -17.50 34.99
CA PRO A 1152 -36.89 -17.02 34.54
C PRO A 1152 -36.91 -16.81 33.03
N VAL A 1153 -36.42 -15.66 32.58
CA VAL A 1153 -36.30 -15.32 31.16
C VAL A 1153 -34.92 -14.73 30.86
N MET A 1154 -34.45 -14.89 29.63
CA MET A 1154 -33.16 -14.37 29.17
C MET A 1154 -33.35 -13.58 27.88
N ALA A 1155 -32.76 -12.39 27.83
CA ALA A 1155 -32.76 -11.58 26.63
C ALA A 1155 -31.95 -12.27 25.52
N HIS A 1156 -32.49 -12.33 24.31
CA HIS A 1156 -31.79 -12.90 23.15
C HIS A 1156 -31.38 -11.86 22.10
N VAL A 1157 -31.67 -10.59 22.36
CA VAL A 1157 -31.29 -9.43 21.56
C VAL A 1157 -30.93 -8.25 22.47
N THR A 1158 -30.10 -7.34 21.96
CA THR A 1158 -29.87 -6.04 22.59
C THR A 1158 -30.90 -5.04 22.07
N ASN A 1159 -31.58 -4.33 22.96
CA ASN A 1159 -32.55 -3.28 22.63
C ASN A 1159 -32.27 -2.04 23.49
N LYS A 1160 -31.93 -0.92 22.83
CA LYS A 1160 -31.57 0.34 23.49
C LYS A 1160 -32.76 1.03 24.15
N GLU A 1161 -33.94 0.95 23.54
CA GLU A 1161 -35.18 1.57 24.05
C GLU A 1161 -35.56 0.95 25.39
N TYR A 1162 -35.60 -0.37 25.46
CA TYR A 1162 -35.85 -1.11 26.70
C TYR A 1162 -34.61 -1.24 27.59
N LYS A 1163 -33.44 -0.71 27.21
CA LYS A 1163 -32.16 -0.83 27.96
C LYS A 1163 -31.80 -2.29 28.33
N VAL A 1164 -32.11 -3.22 27.44
CA VAL A 1164 -31.82 -4.66 27.57
C VAL A 1164 -30.61 -5.02 26.72
N ASN A 1165 -29.68 -5.77 27.27
CA ASN A 1165 -28.57 -6.35 26.50
C ASN A 1165 -28.81 -7.84 26.25
N ASN A 1166 -28.31 -8.35 25.13
CA ASN A 1166 -28.32 -9.79 24.85
C ASN A 1166 -27.66 -10.57 26.00
N CYS A 1167 -28.26 -11.69 26.37
CA CYS A 1167 -27.89 -12.59 27.48
C CYS A 1167 -28.12 -12.04 28.89
N ASP A 1168 -28.74 -10.87 29.06
CA ASP A 1168 -29.25 -10.44 30.37
C ASP A 1168 -30.31 -11.42 30.88
N GLU A 1169 -30.20 -11.85 32.12
CA GLU A 1169 -31.18 -12.72 32.79
C GLU A 1169 -32.15 -11.90 33.65
N PHE A 1170 -33.43 -12.25 33.60
CA PHE A 1170 -34.49 -11.61 34.37
C PHE A 1170 -35.45 -12.64 34.97
N THR A 1171 -36.28 -12.18 35.91
CA THR A 1171 -37.39 -12.95 36.46
C THR A 1171 -38.68 -12.14 36.40
N VAL A 1172 -39.77 -12.74 35.94
CA VAL A 1172 -41.09 -12.08 35.88
C VAL A 1172 -41.59 -11.79 37.30
N LYS A 1173 -41.85 -10.51 37.60
CA LYS A 1173 -42.37 -10.06 38.90
C LYS A 1173 -43.88 -9.87 38.86
N HIS A 1174 -44.35 -9.19 37.83
CA HIS A 1174 -45.75 -8.83 37.66
C HIS A 1174 -46.12 -8.84 36.18
N PHE A 1175 -47.38 -9.07 35.87
CA PHE A 1175 -47.91 -9.03 34.52
C PHE A 1175 -49.39 -8.63 34.57
N ASN A 1176 -49.81 -7.84 33.59
CA ASN A 1176 -51.21 -7.49 33.34
C ASN A 1176 -51.53 -7.73 31.85
N LYS A 1177 -52.70 -7.27 31.38
CA LYS A 1177 -53.13 -7.49 29.99
C LYS A 1177 -52.25 -6.77 28.95
N GLU A 1178 -51.50 -5.75 29.34
CA GLU A 1178 -50.76 -4.88 28.42
C GLU A 1178 -49.23 -4.99 28.56
N THR A 1179 -48.74 -5.24 29.78
CA THR A 1179 -47.33 -5.15 30.13
C THR A 1179 -46.87 -6.27 31.07
N ILE A 1180 -45.58 -6.57 30.98
CA ILE A 1180 -44.88 -7.54 31.84
C ILE A 1180 -43.72 -6.82 32.50
N THR A 1181 -43.68 -6.87 33.82
CA THR A 1181 -42.59 -6.33 34.64
C THR A 1181 -41.61 -7.44 34.99
N VAL A 1182 -40.36 -7.27 34.58
CA VAL A 1182 -39.27 -8.20 34.88
C VAL A 1182 -38.21 -7.54 35.76
N LEU A 1183 -37.63 -8.33 36.66
CA LEU A 1183 -36.52 -7.93 37.53
C LEU A 1183 -35.22 -8.48 36.99
N ARG A 1184 -34.20 -7.63 36.83
CA ARG A 1184 -32.88 -8.07 36.38
C ARG A 1184 -32.20 -8.92 37.46
N LYS A 1185 -31.58 -10.02 37.05
CA LYS A 1185 -30.78 -10.87 37.94
C LYS A 1185 -29.56 -10.08 38.44
N ASN A 1186 -29.31 -10.10 39.75
CA ASN A 1186 -28.24 -9.36 40.45
C ASN A 1186 -28.41 -7.83 40.57
N ASP A 1187 -29.55 -7.28 40.16
CA ASP A 1187 -29.90 -5.88 40.42
C ASP A 1187 -31.41 -5.78 40.70
N SER A 1188 -31.78 -6.04 41.95
CA SER A 1188 -33.17 -6.05 42.42
C SER A 1188 -33.87 -4.69 42.32
N SER A 1189 -33.09 -3.61 42.18
CA SER A 1189 -33.59 -2.24 42.00
C SER A 1189 -33.95 -1.93 40.55
N SER A 1190 -33.39 -2.67 39.59
CA SER A 1190 -33.63 -2.51 38.15
C SER A 1190 -34.86 -3.30 37.70
N GLN A 1191 -36.01 -2.61 37.67
CA GLN A 1191 -37.25 -3.14 37.09
C GLN A 1191 -37.41 -2.67 35.65
N LEU A 1192 -37.82 -3.58 34.78
CA LEU A 1192 -38.12 -3.27 33.39
C LEU A 1192 -39.58 -3.59 33.08
N ILE A 1193 -40.29 -2.62 32.50
CA ILE A 1193 -41.67 -2.78 32.04
C ILE A 1193 -41.63 -2.94 30.53
N VAL A 1194 -42.15 -4.06 30.03
CA VAL A 1194 -42.12 -4.44 28.61
C VAL A 1194 -43.53 -4.67 28.12
N LYS A 1195 -43.87 -4.14 26.94
CA LYS A 1195 -45.18 -4.36 26.32
C LYS A 1195 -45.35 -5.83 25.94
N HIS A 1196 -46.56 -6.35 26.10
CA HIS A 1196 -46.90 -7.75 25.80
C HIS A 1196 -46.47 -8.15 24.37
N ALA A 1197 -46.73 -7.29 23.39
CA ALA A 1197 -46.39 -7.50 21.98
C ALA A 1197 -44.88 -7.54 21.68
N ASP A 1198 -44.05 -7.02 22.57
CA ASP A 1198 -42.59 -6.96 22.40
C ASP A 1198 -41.85 -8.03 23.21
N PHE A 1199 -42.53 -8.67 24.17
CA PHE A 1199 -41.88 -9.58 25.10
C PHE A 1199 -41.20 -10.77 24.40
N ALA A 1200 -41.90 -11.43 23.48
CA ALA A 1200 -41.34 -12.53 22.68
C ALA A 1200 -40.21 -12.09 21.73
N LYS A 1201 -40.16 -10.80 21.36
CA LYS A 1201 -39.08 -10.21 20.54
C LYS A 1201 -37.80 -10.02 21.34
N LEU A 1202 -37.89 -9.96 22.67
CA LEU A 1202 -36.77 -9.67 23.55
C LEU A 1202 -36.29 -10.91 24.30
N PHE A 1203 -37.19 -11.79 24.75
CA PHE A 1203 -36.87 -12.82 25.74
C PHE A 1203 -37.15 -14.25 25.28
N TYR A 1204 -36.34 -15.18 25.76
CA TYR A 1204 -36.62 -16.62 25.80
C TYR A 1204 -36.83 -17.07 27.25
N PRO A 1205 -37.57 -18.17 27.51
CA PRO A 1205 -37.56 -18.82 28.81
C PRO A 1205 -36.15 -19.33 29.13
N ALA A 1206 -35.75 -19.23 30.40
CA ALA A 1206 -34.38 -19.45 30.85
C ALA A 1206 -34.27 -20.44 32.02
N TYR A 1207 -35.17 -21.43 32.08
CA TYR A 1207 -34.92 -22.63 32.88
C TYR A 1207 -33.70 -23.36 32.29
N TYR A 1208 -33.72 -23.57 30.98
CA TYR A 1208 -32.58 -24.11 30.22
C TYR A 1208 -32.05 -23.08 29.25
N ILE A 1209 -30.73 -22.95 29.17
CA ILE A 1209 -30.03 -22.09 28.22
C ILE A 1209 -28.98 -22.90 27.44
N THR A 1210 -28.53 -22.41 26.29
CA THR A 1210 -27.46 -23.11 25.56
C THR A 1210 -26.10 -22.87 26.20
N LEU A 1211 -25.16 -23.80 26.04
CA LEU A 1211 -23.79 -23.69 26.57
C LEU A 1211 -23.11 -22.38 26.13
N HIS A 1212 -23.25 -22.01 24.84
CA HIS A 1212 -22.78 -20.73 24.30
C HIS A 1212 -23.31 -19.51 25.08
N LYS A 1213 -24.59 -19.51 25.48
CA LYS A 1213 -25.21 -18.41 26.24
C LYS A 1213 -24.90 -18.47 27.75
N SER A 1214 -24.49 -19.64 28.24
CA SER A 1214 -24.07 -19.83 29.63
C SER A 1214 -22.64 -19.30 29.91
N GLN A 1215 -21.91 -18.88 28.87
CA GLN A 1215 -20.55 -18.39 29.00
C GLN A 1215 -20.51 -17.14 29.91
N GLY A 1216 -19.52 -17.07 30.81
CA GLY A 1216 -19.45 -16.07 31.88
C GLY A 1216 -20.54 -16.12 32.96
N SER A 1217 -21.43 -17.12 33.00
CA SER A 1217 -22.37 -17.32 34.12
C SER A 1217 -21.76 -18.19 35.22
N THR A 1218 -22.22 -17.99 36.46
CA THR A 1218 -22.00 -18.90 37.58
C THR A 1218 -23.35 -19.36 38.11
N PHE A 1219 -23.49 -20.64 38.43
CA PHE A 1219 -24.69 -21.25 39.01
C PHE A 1219 -24.37 -21.66 40.45
N ASP A 1220 -25.19 -21.14 41.36
CA ASP A 1220 -25.10 -21.30 42.82
C ASP A 1220 -26.09 -22.34 43.36
N LYS A 1221 -26.83 -22.99 42.47
CA LYS A 1221 -27.86 -24.00 42.76
C LYS A 1221 -27.68 -25.21 41.85
N PRO A 1222 -28.22 -26.38 42.23
CA PRO A 1222 -28.14 -27.57 41.40
C PRO A 1222 -28.68 -27.32 39.99
N TYR A 1223 -27.93 -27.75 38.99
CA TYR A 1223 -28.30 -27.63 37.58
C TYR A 1223 -27.95 -28.89 36.80
N THR A 1224 -28.62 -29.04 35.66
CA THR A 1224 -28.48 -30.21 34.79
C THR A 1224 -27.71 -29.84 33.51
N ILE A 1225 -26.77 -30.68 33.11
CA ILE A 1225 -26.07 -30.66 31.83
C ILE A 1225 -26.68 -31.76 30.97
N LEU A 1226 -27.16 -31.40 29.79
CA LEU A 1226 -27.71 -32.35 28.82
C LEU A 1226 -26.72 -32.61 27.68
N GLU A 1227 -26.95 -33.73 26.99
CA GLU A 1227 -26.28 -34.07 25.73
C GLU A 1227 -24.76 -34.28 25.91
N TRP A 1228 -24.32 -34.83 27.05
CA TRP A 1228 -22.90 -34.92 27.42
C TRP A 1228 -22.02 -35.59 26.35
N ASN A 1229 -22.56 -36.63 25.71
CA ASN A 1229 -21.82 -37.46 24.77
C ASN A 1229 -21.49 -36.75 23.44
N VAL A 1230 -22.25 -35.71 23.07
CA VAL A 1230 -21.99 -34.93 21.84
C VAL A 1230 -21.17 -33.67 22.10
N LEU A 1231 -20.85 -33.36 23.35
CA LEU A 1231 -20.03 -32.21 23.71
C LEU A 1231 -18.55 -32.48 23.42
N ASP A 1232 -17.91 -31.55 22.71
CA ASP A 1232 -16.46 -31.50 22.60
C ASP A 1232 -15.80 -31.08 23.93
N GLU A 1233 -14.47 -31.10 23.97
CA GLU A 1233 -13.69 -30.76 25.15
C GLU A 1233 -14.01 -29.36 25.70
N LYS A 1234 -14.08 -28.34 24.83
CA LYS A 1234 -14.34 -26.95 25.25
C LYS A 1234 -15.76 -26.80 25.81
N LEU A 1235 -16.74 -27.46 25.20
CA LEU A 1235 -18.13 -27.45 25.64
C LEU A 1235 -18.31 -28.17 26.97
N LYS A 1236 -17.66 -29.32 27.19
CA LYS A 1236 -17.62 -30.02 28.48
C LYS A 1236 -17.02 -29.15 29.57
N TYR A 1237 -15.88 -28.51 29.27
CA TYR A 1237 -15.24 -27.57 30.19
C TYR A 1237 -16.14 -26.39 30.56
N ILE A 1238 -16.82 -25.78 29.59
CA ILE A 1238 -17.77 -24.69 29.86
C ILE A 1238 -18.93 -25.19 30.71
N ALA A 1239 -19.47 -26.37 30.41
CA ALA A 1239 -20.60 -26.95 31.13
C ALA A 1239 -20.28 -27.16 32.61
N LEU A 1240 -19.11 -27.74 32.93
CA LEU A 1240 -18.68 -28.02 34.30
C LEU A 1240 -18.28 -26.74 35.06
N SER A 1241 -17.57 -25.83 34.40
CA SER A 1241 -17.04 -24.60 35.02
C SER A 1241 -18.11 -23.53 35.35
N ARG A 1242 -19.41 -23.84 35.20
CA ARG A 1242 -20.48 -22.95 35.67
C ARG A 1242 -20.72 -23.05 37.16
N SER A 1243 -20.34 -24.16 37.80
CA SER A 1243 -20.52 -24.37 39.24
C SER A 1243 -19.34 -23.85 40.06
N THR A 1244 -19.58 -23.66 41.35
CA THR A 1244 -18.52 -23.54 42.38
C THR A 1244 -18.30 -24.84 43.15
N LYS A 1245 -19.20 -25.82 43.05
CA LYS A 1245 -19.12 -27.11 43.76
C LYS A 1245 -19.49 -28.28 42.86
N LYS A 1246 -18.80 -29.41 43.01
CA LYS A 1246 -19.10 -30.63 42.24
C LYS A 1246 -20.53 -31.13 42.45
N GLU A 1247 -20.99 -31.11 43.71
CA GLU A 1247 -22.31 -31.63 44.15
C GLU A 1247 -23.52 -30.97 43.46
N LEU A 1248 -23.36 -29.76 42.92
CA LEU A 1248 -24.44 -29.03 42.24
C LEU A 1248 -24.62 -29.48 40.78
N ILE A 1249 -23.70 -30.29 40.25
CA ILE A 1249 -23.68 -30.67 38.85
C ILE A 1249 -24.40 -32.00 38.67
N ASN A 1250 -25.37 -32.01 37.76
CA ASN A 1250 -26.04 -33.23 37.33
C ASN A 1250 -25.84 -33.42 35.83
N ILE A 1251 -25.45 -34.60 35.37
CA ILE A 1251 -25.16 -34.89 33.96
C ILE A 1251 -26.12 -35.95 33.43
N LEU A 1252 -26.73 -35.67 32.28
CA LEU A 1252 -27.56 -36.60 31.54
C LEU A 1252 -26.98 -36.80 30.15
N GLN A 1253 -26.97 -38.08 29.74
CA GLN A 1253 -26.44 -38.52 28.46
C GLN A 1253 -27.44 -38.30 27.34
#